data_AF-A0A6N7JV84-F1
#
_entry.id   AF-A0A6N7JV84-F1
#
_cell.length_a   1.000
_cell.length_b   1.000
_cell.length_c   1.000
_cell.angle_alpha   90.00
_cell.angle_beta   90.00
_cell.angle_gamma   90.00
#
_symmetry.space_group_name_H-M   'P 1'
#
loop_
_entity.id
_entity.type
_entity.pdbx_description
1 polymer ?
#
loop_
_entity_poly.entity_id
_entity_poly.type
_entity_poly.pdbx_seq_one_letter_code
_entity_poly.pdbx_strand_id
1 'polypeptide(L)'
;MCIACGNLQNILMLPFLGGTPTADLPAPADQSAAAPMAVPADEGLASPLAAPQTITGTSGNDRLTGGADADTITGLAGNDTLQGLAGNDSLDGGDGSDVIYGNEAGNDTLIGGAGRDSLYGGIGNDLLDGGADNDYLSAYGMTGNHTLRGGTGNDMLYGADGNDSLDGGDGDDGAYGYAGNDTLTGGAGNDTLDGGTGNDSLTGGAGNDTLYGGGGNDSLDGGDGDDYLSTYGTASNAILIGGAGNDTLYGSDGDDTLTGGAGTDSLNGGDGNDTYYIDDLKDTIWDTGGASDTAIVSVRGYVADSSIENIRYVGDGSAAPYFIQSVVANYSHMARENTDKALVTFGWRTDLSVQLFYGGTDPRVFNAAEKELARDAFALWAAVANVRFVETATAPDIQFAAASLTSAAGYADLGTAAGSVWMDSDGVPLSTYIHEIGHTLGFKHPGNYNAGGGGASPPYLPTAEDSRSNTVMSYNGSNSGNLGVYDIAAIQYIYGPNKDIRNGADSYTLSSTEVGRYIWDGGGNDTVSASGATQAVTIDLRDGGWGWFGAKSDLFLTAGQFFIGYGTVIENAIGGNGNDLLTGNATDNSLTGGAGNDTLVGGAGTDTAIFAGTYASYSIGLQGSDIRVTSGNGEVDTLSGIEWLKFADRTVAAPTVTPGTPYLSVSAKPVLEGATGKVAQLVYTVSLSEAASNAVSFTVRTSGGTATAGTDYTAIDRTVTIAAKATTASVTVDVRGDGLVEKDETVQLVISNLQGARLLDGSSSLTVTGTILNDDLATNPVFSLSAYRALNPDLVAVFGNNAVSLTWHYVNYGKAEGRVATGFDTQTYAALNPDLFSAFGLNEAALTNHYLRFGKAEGRATSGFDVDAYAALNPDLFNAFGTDHAALIRHYINSGKTEGRTIIGFDVEAYAALNPDLYRAFGLNEAALIRHYVNFGKAEGRQTTGFDAESYAVLNPDLLSVFGLDHAALINHYQYAGRAEGRAAYLPADSGGLGLLAMGSDMPGDALI
;
A
#
# COMPACT_ATOMS: atom_id res chain seq x y z
N MET A 1 53.03 -12.31 -40.49
CA MET A 1 54.15 -12.58 -41.42
C MET A 1 55.33 -11.67 -41.05
N CYS A 2 56.40 -12.23 -40.44
CA CYS A 2 57.75 -11.67 -40.22
C CYS A 2 57.99 -10.19 -39.78
N ILE A 3 58.62 -10.03 -38.58
CA ILE A 3 59.84 -9.20 -38.31
C ILE A 3 59.67 -7.65 -38.37
N ALA A 4 60.26 -6.76 -37.55
CA ALA A 4 61.34 -6.77 -36.50
C ALA A 4 60.96 -5.78 -35.37
N CYS A 5 61.36 -5.89 -34.09
CA CYS A 5 62.72 -5.85 -33.48
C CYS A 5 63.38 -4.44 -33.45
N GLY A 6 63.53 -3.85 -32.26
CA GLY A 6 64.30 -2.63 -31.97
C GLY A 6 64.30 -2.31 -30.46
N ASN A 7 65.45 -2.00 -29.85
CA ASN A 7 65.61 -1.95 -28.38
C ASN A 7 66.67 -0.91 -27.93
N LEU A 8 66.50 -0.33 -26.73
CA LEU A 8 67.41 0.55 -25.95
C LEU A 8 67.87 1.90 -26.55
N GLN A 9 67.63 3.02 -25.84
CA GLN A 9 68.57 3.82 -25.00
C GLN A 9 67.74 4.91 -24.24
N ASN A 10 67.84 5.19 -22.92
CA ASN A 10 68.96 5.61 -22.04
C ASN A 10 69.55 7.01 -22.35
N ILE A 11 69.79 7.95 -21.40
CA ILE A 11 69.45 8.07 -19.95
C ILE A 11 69.80 9.50 -19.40
N LEU A 12 69.55 9.80 -18.10
CA LEU A 12 70.03 10.96 -17.27
C LEU A 12 69.31 12.33 -17.45
N MET A 13 69.07 13.19 -16.43
CA MET A 13 69.55 13.28 -15.02
C MET A 13 68.45 13.60 -13.97
N LEU A 14 68.43 12.80 -12.88
CA LEU A 14 68.46 13.12 -11.41
C LEU A 14 68.17 14.55 -10.86
N PRO A 15 67.77 14.74 -9.56
CA PRO A 15 67.78 13.77 -8.42
C PRO A 15 66.56 13.73 -7.43
N PHE A 16 66.48 12.62 -6.66
CA PHE A 16 66.01 12.41 -5.24
C PHE A 16 65.07 13.42 -4.53
N LEU A 17 64.09 13.06 -3.68
CA LEU A 17 63.62 11.81 -2.99
C LEU A 17 62.18 12.14 -2.49
N GLY A 18 61.21 11.26 -2.16
CA GLY A 18 61.12 9.79 -1.99
C GLY A 18 60.69 9.42 -0.55
N GLY A 19 59.84 8.41 -0.27
CA GLY A 19 59.33 7.32 -1.14
C GLY A 19 58.11 6.57 -0.56
N THR A 20 57.86 5.35 -1.06
CA THR A 20 56.60 4.56 -0.95
C THR A 20 56.63 3.50 0.18
N PRO A 21 55.53 2.75 0.46
CA PRO A 21 54.95 1.71 -0.42
C PRO A 21 53.48 2.01 -0.83
N THR A 22 52.98 1.84 -2.07
CA THR A 22 52.95 0.71 -3.04
C THR A 22 52.16 -0.53 -2.60
N ALA A 23 50.89 -0.56 -2.99
CA ALA A 23 50.30 -1.69 -3.70
C ALA A 23 49.67 -1.11 -5.00
N ASP A 24 50.15 -1.52 -6.18
CA ASP A 24 49.66 -1.02 -7.47
C ASP A 24 48.65 -2.02 -8.06
N LEU A 25 47.42 -1.56 -8.32
CA LEU A 25 46.47 -2.28 -9.18
C LEU A 25 46.92 -2.15 -10.65
N PRO A 26 46.94 -3.23 -11.45
CA PRO A 26 47.17 -3.15 -12.89
C PRO A 26 45.86 -2.87 -13.64
N ALA A 27 45.76 -1.68 -14.25
CA ALA A 27 44.66 -1.34 -15.16
C ALA A 27 44.52 -2.34 -16.34
N PRO A 28 43.31 -2.54 -16.87
CA PRO A 28 43.03 -3.62 -17.83
C PRO A 28 43.79 -3.48 -19.16
N ALA A 29 44.19 -4.62 -19.71
CA ALA A 29 44.89 -4.71 -20.99
C ALA A 29 44.01 -5.36 -22.06
N ASP A 30 43.80 -4.66 -23.17
CA ASP A 30 43.18 -5.17 -24.40
C ASP A 30 43.79 -6.53 -24.81
N GLN A 31 42.95 -7.58 -24.80
CA GLN A 31 43.25 -8.87 -25.41
C GLN A 31 42.12 -9.35 -26.32
N SER A 32 41.78 -8.52 -27.30
CA SER A 32 40.92 -8.82 -28.45
C SER A 32 41.46 -9.92 -29.41
N ALA A 33 42.00 -11.04 -28.89
CA ALA A 33 42.46 -12.19 -29.70
C ALA A 33 42.63 -13.54 -28.94
N ALA A 34 41.69 -13.97 -28.10
CA ALA A 34 41.63 -15.38 -27.68
C ALA A 34 40.93 -16.23 -28.76
N ALA A 35 41.67 -17.09 -29.47
CA ALA A 35 41.06 -18.06 -30.38
C ALA A 35 40.48 -19.25 -29.56
N PRO A 36 39.33 -19.84 -29.95
CA PRO A 36 38.69 -20.88 -29.16
C PRO A 36 39.61 -22.09 -28.96
N MET A 37 39.69 -22.57 -27.71
CA MET A 37 40.42 -23.78 -27.37
C MET A 37 39.70 -25.01 -27.94
N ALA A 38 40.07 -25.38 -29.16
CA ALA A 38 39.62 -26.62 -29.79
C ALA A 38 40.10 -27.82 -28.96
N VAL A 39 39.19 -28.43 -28.19
CA VAL A 39 39.41 -29.66 -27.44
C VAL A 39 39.85 -30.76 -28.40
N PRO A 40 40.91 -31.54 -28.10
CA PRO A 40 41.31 -32.64 -28.95
C PRO A 40 40.25 -33.74 -28.91
N ALA A 41 39.72 -34.11 -30.08
CA ALA A 41 38.85 -35.28 -30.19
C ALA A 41 39.65 -36.56 -29.90
N ASP A 42 39.35 -37.22 -28.77
CA ASP A 42 39.79 -38.59 -28.51
C ASP A 42 38.78 -39.59 -29.09
N GLU A 43 39.26 -40.76 -29.52
CA GLU A 43 38.48 -41.65 -30.38
C GLU A 43 37.72 -42.74 -29.58
N GLY A 44 36.38 -42.64 -29.58
CA GLY A 44 35.52 -43.82 -29.55
C GLY A 44 34.64 -44.00 -28.31
N LEU A 45 33.67 -43.11 -28.12
CA LEU A 45 32.44 -43.43 -27.39
C LEU A 45 31.31 -43.83 -28.36
N ALA A 46 30.32 -44.56 -27.85
CA ALA A 46 29.15 -44.94 -28.62
C ALA A 46 28.28 -43.70 -28.92
N SER A 47 27.41 -43.79 -29.94
CA SER A 47 26.35 -42.80 -30.13
C SER A 47 25.56 -42.61 -28.83
N PRO A 48 25.29 -41.37 -28.39
CA PRO A 48 24.74 -41.10 -27.06
C PRO A 48 23.45 -41.88 -26.82
N LEU A 49 23.27 -42.32 -25.57
CA LEU A 49 22.10 -43.07 -25.14
C LEU A 49 20.91 -42.10 -25.10
N ALA A 50 19.99 -42.25 -26.06
CA ALA A 50 18.78 -41.44 -26.16
C ALA A 50 17.71 -41.89 -25.14
N ALA A 51 18.07 -41.82 -23.85
CA ALA A 51 17.17 -41.91 -22.70
C ALA A 51 17.90 -41.39 -21.45
N PRO A 52 17.20 -40.63 -20.57
CA PRO A 52 17.70 -40.20 -19.27
C PRO A 52 18.43 -41.27 -18.46
N GLN A 53 19.60 -40.89 -17.95
CA GLN A 53 20.52 -41.70 -17.17
C GLN A 53 20.51 -41.27 -15.70
N THR A 54 20.96 -42.19 -14.84
CA THR A 54 21.28 -41.88 -13.45
C THR A 54 22.64 -42.53 -13.16
N ILE A 55 23.64 -41.68 -12.95
CA ILE A 55 25.04 -42.04 -12.82
C ILE A 55 25.48 -41.68 -11.40
N THR A 56 26.24 -42.57 -10.76
CA THR A 56 26.79 -42.34 -9.43
C THR A 56 28.23 -42.82 -9.39
N GLY A 57 29.14 -41.98 -8.90
CA GLY A 57 30.54 -42.26 -8.67
C GLY A 57 30.78 -43.16 -7.44
N THR A 58 31.95 -43.02 -6.83
CA THR A 58 32.41 -43.95 -5.79
C THR A 58 32.74 -43.26 -4.46
N SER A 59 34.03 -42.97 -4.21
CA SER A 59 34.55 -42.23 -3.05
C SER A 59 36.03 -41.89 -3.31
N GLY A 60 36.34 -41.52 -4.55
CA GLY A 60 37.65 -41.06 -4.97
C GLY A 60 37.77 -40.90 -6.48
N ASN A 61 37.94 -39.65 -6.93
CA ASN A 61 38.43 -39.24 -8.26
C ASN A 61 37.84 -40.02 -9.45
N ASP A 62 36.54 -39.91 -9.64
CA ASP A 62 35.81 -40.44 -10.78
C ASP A 62 35.72 -39.43 -11.95
N ARG A 63 35.44 -39.95 -13.16
CA ARG A 63 35.10 -39.13 -14.33
C ARG A 63 33.80 -39.63 -14.93
N LEU A 64 32.77 -38.80 -14.87
CA LEU A 64 31.39 -39.13 -15.22
C LEU A 64 30.93 -38.29 -16.42
N THR A 65 30.08 -38.85 -17.27
CA THR A 65 29.60 -38.18 -18.50
C THR A 65 28.21 -38.68 -18.88
N GLY A 66 27.30 -37.76 -19.16
CA GLY A 66 25.91 -38.00 -19.54
C GLY A 66 25.69 -38.37 -21.01
N GLY A 67 24.49 -38.08 -21.49
CA GLY A 67 23.94 -38.53 -22.76
C GLY A 67 23.62 -37.38 -23.72
N ALA A 68 22.34 -37.23 -24.04
CA ALA A 68 21.77 -36.16 -24.87
C ALA A 68 20.27 -35.92 -24.54
N ASP A 69 19.89 -36.28 -23.32
CA ASP A 69 18.57 -36.17 -22.69
C ASP A 69 18.83 -35.83 -21.21
N ALA A 70 17.84 -35.23 -20.51
CA ALA A 70 17.98 -34.79 -19.12
C ALA A 70 18.47 -35.89 -18.15
N ASP A 71 19.73 -35.79 -17.71
CA ASP A 71 20.46 -36.78 -16.91
C ASP A 71 20.57 -36.40 -15.42
N THR A 72 21.03 -37.35 -14.59
CA THR A 72 21.40 -37.09 -13.18
C THR A 72 22.72 -37.77 -12.85
N ILE A 73 23.69 -37.02 -12.33
CA ILE A 73 25.08 -37.45 -12.12
C ILE A 73 25.54 -37.00 -10.72
N THR A 74 25.99 -37.93 -9.89
CA THR A 74 26.55 -37.63 -8.55
C THR A 74 27.96 -38.20 -8.39
N GLY A 75 28.96 -37.42 -7.99
CA GLY A 75 30.34 -37.88 -7.72
C GLY A 75 30.47 -38.62 -6.38
N LEU A 76 29.94 -38.00 -5.32
CA LEU A 76 29.93 -38.36 -3.89
C LEU A 76 31.13 -37.84 -3.08
N ALA A 77 32.37 -38.22 -3.41
CA ALA A 77 33.55 -37.82 -2.63
C ALA A 77 34.87 -38.07 -3.37
N GLY A 78 35.85 -37.17 -3.19
CA GLY A 78 37.11 -37.12 -3.93
C GLY A 78 37.03 -36.11 -5.09
N ASN A 79 38.17 -35.73 -5.68
CA ASN A 79 38.19 -34.72 -6.74
C ASN A 79 37.71 -35.28 -8.08
N ASP A 80 36.44 -35.08 -8.40
CA ASP A 80 35.75 -35.71 -9.51
C ASP A 80 35.68 -34.79 -10.75
N THR A 81 35.18 -35.34 -11.88
CA THR A 81 34.89 -34.53 -13.07
C THR A 81 33.61 -34.99 -13.75
N LEU A 82 32.58 -34.15 -13.74
CA LEU A 82 31.23 -34.44 -14.21
C LEU A 82 30.94 -33.64 -15.50
N GLN A 83 30.22 -34.25 -16.44
CA GLN A 83 29.82 -33.61 -17.70
C GLN A 83 28.39 -34.04 -18.10
N GLY A 84 27.44 -33.10 -18.24
CA GLY A 84 26.07 -33.40 -18.67
C GLY A 84 25.98 -33.72 -20.16
N LEU A 85 26.48 -32.77 -20.96
CA LEU A 85 26.46 -32.65 -22.43
C LEU A 85 25.29 -31.83 -22.94
N ALA A 86 24.12 -32.41 -23.18
CA ALA A 86 22.96 -31.71 -23.72
C ALA A 86 21.68 -32.30 -23.12
N GLY A 87 20.83 -31.46 -22.54
CA GLY A 87 19.72 -31.94 -21.74
C GLY A 87 19.17 -30.87 -20.82
N ASN A 88 18.86 -31.27 -19.60
CA ASN A 88 18.45 -30.41 -18.49
C ASN A 88 18.95 -31.15 -17.25
N ASP A 89 20.26 -31.13 -17.09
CA ASP A 89 21.00 -32.14 -16.35
C ASP A 89 21.23 -31.73 -14.91
N SER A 90 21.21 -32.69 -13.99
CA SER A 90 21.49 -32.46 -12.58
C SER A 90 22.83 -33.10 -12.20
N LEU A 91 23.83 -32.27 -11.88
CA LEU A 91 25.20 -32.65 -11.56
C LEU A 91 25.50 -32.24 -10.11
N ASP A 92 26.07 -33.17 -9.34
CA ASP A 92 26.30 -33.06 -7.89
C ASP A 92 27.70 -33.62 -7.58
N GLY A 93 28.66 -32.79 -7.20
CA GLY A 93 30.04 -33.18 -6.90
C GLY A 93 30.12 -34.00 -5.61
N GLY A 94 30.09 -33.32 -4.46
CA GLY A 94 30.05 -33.91 -3.13
C GLY A 94 31.18 -33.41 -2.21
N ASP A 95 31.82 -34.33 -1.46
CA ASP A 95 33.00 -34.03 -0.64
C ASP A 95 34.27 -33.98 -1.52
N GLY A 96 34.57 -32.84 -2.16
CA GLY A 96 35.39 -32.78 -3.37
C GLY A 96 36.49 -31.72 -3.45
N SER A 97 36.94 -31.50 -4.68
CA SER A 97 37.46 -30.22 -5.20
C SER A 97 37.46 -30.41 -6.73
N ASP A 98 36.28 -30.22 -7.29
CA ASP A 98 35.70 -30.91 -8.44
C ASP A 98 35.60 -30.01 -9.67
N VAL A 99 35.35 -30.61 -10.84
CA VAL A 99 35.18 -29.87 -12.09
C VAL A 99 33.93 -30.31 -12.82
N ILE A 100 32.93 -29.44 -12.87
CA ILE A 100 31.56 -29.76 -13.25
C ILE A 100 31.18 -28.94 -14.49
N TYR A 101 30.65 -29.59 -15.53
CA TYR A 101 30.29 -28.96 -16.80
C TYR A 101 28.87 -29.36 -17.26
N GLY A 102 27.98 -28.41 -17.53
CA GLY A 102 26.75 -28.66 -18.31
C GLY A 102 27.07 -28.93 -19.79
N ASN A 103 27.80 -27.98 -20.40
CA ASN A 103 28.41 -27.96 -21.75
C ASN A 103 27.57 -27.37 -22.90
N GLU A 104 26.71 -28.16 -23.53
CA GLU A 104 26.03 -27.77 -24.79
C GLU A 104 24.71 -27.04 -24.49
N ALA A 105 23.61 -27.37 -25.16
CA ALA A 105 22.32 -26.71 -24.96
C ALA A 105 21.51 -27.39 -23.85
N GLY A 106 21.19 -26.63 -22.80
CA GLY A 106 20.39 -27.11 -21.67
C GLY A 106 19.98 -26.00 -20.71
N ASN A 107 19.18 -26.35 -19.69
CA ASN A 107 19.09 -25.54 -18.47
C ASN A 107 19.47 -26.50 -17.34
N ASP A 108 20.72 -26.45 -16.94
CA ASP A 108 21.32 -27.46 -16.07
C ASP A 108 21.32 -27.00 -14.60
N THR A 109 21.62 -27.93 -13.69
CA THR A 109 21.77 -27.67 -12.26
C THR A 109 23.05 -28.34 -11.78
N LEU A 110 24.06 -27.51 -11.49
CA LEU A 110 25.38 -27.91 -11.04
C LEU A 110 25.51 -27.55 -9.56
N ILE A 111 25.83 -28.54 -8.73
CA ILE A 111 26.13 -28.38 -7.31
C ILE A 111 27.56 -28.87 -7.10
N GLY A 112 28.42 -28.05 -6.51
CA GLY A 112 29.76 -28.42 -6.09
C GLY A 112 29.69 -29.35 -4.88
N GLY A 113 29.61 -28.75 -3.68
CA GLY A 113 29.31 -29.44 -2.44
C GLY A 113 30.14 -28.93 -1.26
N ALA A 114 31.33 -29.50 -1.07
CA ALA A 114 32.23 -29.12 0.00
C ALA A 114 33.71 -29.36 -0.39
N GLY A 115 34.49 -28.29 -0.35
CA GLY A 115 35.82 -28.21 -0.93
C GLY A 115 35.78 -27.43 -2.24
N ARG A 116 36.91 -26.82 -2.59
CA ARG A 116 37.00 -25.85 -3.69
C ARG A 116 36.75 -26.46 -5.08
N ASP A 117 35.65 -26.08 -5.69
CA ASP A 117 35.12 -26.62 -6.94
C ASP A 117 35.30 -25.64 -8.13
N SER A 118 34.86 -26.08 -9.31
CA SER A 118 34.92 -25.29 -10.55
C SER A 118 33.76 -25.68 -11.47
N LEU A 119 32.71 -24.86 -11.46
CA LEU A 119 31.44 -25.08 -12.12
C LEU A 119 31.34 -24.24 -13.40
N TYR A 120 30.95 -24.90 -14.49
CA TYR A 120 30.73 -24.29 -15.79
C TYR A 120 29.35 -24.71 -16.31
N GLY A 121 28.43 -23.77 -16.49
CA GLY A 121 27.07 -24.06 -16.98
C GLY A 121 27.06 -24.56 -18.43
N GLY A 122 26.53 -23.76 -19.34
CA GLY A 122 26.49 -24.08 -20.76
C GLY A 122 25.69 -23.05 -21.53
N ILE A 123 24.96 -23.52 -22.54
CA ILE A 123 24.09 -22.68 -23.37
C ILE A 123 22.64 -22.84 -22.91
N GLY A 124 22.21 -21.96 -22.00
CA GLY A 124 20.83 -21.78 -21.59
C GLY A 124 20.73 -21.25 -20.16
N ASN A 125 19.67 -21.56 -19.43
CA ASN A 125 19.41 -20.92 -18.13
C ASN A 125 19.80 -21.83 -16.97
N ASP A 126 21.07 -21.81 -16.59
CA ASP A 126 21.66 -22.75 -15.63
C ASP A 126 21.60 -22.27 -14.18
N LEU A 127 21.53 -23.22 -13.25
CA LEU A 127 21.74 -23.02 -11.82
C LEU A 127 23.10 -23.61 -11.41
N LEU A 128 23.99 -22.78 -10.87
CA LEU A 128 25.28 -23.16 -10.29
C LEU A 128 25.26 -22.84 -8.79
N ASP A 129 25.66 -23.79 -7.95
CA ASP A 129 25.69 -23.68 -6.49
C ASP A 129 27.03 -24.27 -6.03
N GLY A 130 27.96 -23.44 -5.54
CA GLY A 130 29.31 -23.87 -5.14
C GLY A 130 29.26 -24.72 -3.87
N GLY A 131 29.09 -24.06 -2.73
CA GLY A 131 28.72 -24.68 -1.46
C GLY A 131 29.59 -24.21 -0.29
N ALA A 132 30.83 -24.70 -0.22
CA ALA A 132 31.72 -24.44 0.91
C ALA A 132 33.21 -24.65 0.58
N ASP A 133 34.06 -23.78 1.14
CA ASP A 133 35.41 -23.44 0.65
C ASP A 133 35.37 -22.63 -0.68
N ASN A 134 36.52 -22.07 -1.07
CA ASN A 134 36.62 -21.03 -2.11
C ASN A 134 36.35 -21.49 -3.56
N ASP A 135 35.25 -21.08 -4.18
CA ASP A 135 34.76 -21.65 -5.45
C ASP A 135 34.92 -20.77 -6.71
N TYR A 136 34.73 -21.38 -7.88
CA TYR A 136 34.76 -20.72 -9.19
C TYR A 136 33.53 -21.13 -10.03
N LEU A 137 32.63 -20.20 -10.30
CA LEU A 137 31.38 -20.40 -11.04
C LEU A 137 31.37 -19.53 -12.31
N SER A 138 31.12 -20.14 -13.48
CA SER A 138 31.28 -19.44 -14.77
C SER A 138 30.32 -19.91 -15.85
N ALA A 139 29.39 -19.05 -16.25
CA ALA A 139 28.66 -19.14 -17.53
C ALA A 139 29.32 -18.33 -18.67
N TYR A 140 30.51 -17.75 -18.41
CA TYR A 140 31.28 -16.90 -19.33
C TYR A 140 31.26 -17.28 -20.82
N GLY A 141 30.81 -16.34 -21.65
CA GLY A 141 30.87 -16.41 -23.11
C GLY A 141 29.69 -17.15 -23.76
N MET A 142 28.62 -17.40 -23.01
CA MET A 142 27.38 -18.02 -23.47
C MET A 142 26.19 -17.09 -23.19
N THR A 143 24.98 -17.47 -23.63
CA THR A 143 23.77 -16.65 -23.51
C THR A 143 22.68 -17.38 -22.72
N GLY A 144 22.14 -16.76 -21.67
CA GLY A 144 21.17 -17.37 -20.79
C GLY A 144 20.60 -16.40 -19.76
N ASN A 145 19.78 -16.90 -18.84
CA ASN A 145 19.52 -16.24 -17.56
C ASN A 145 19.95 -17.22 -16.48
N HIS A 146 21.15 -17.03 -15.95
CA HIS A 146 21.81 -17.93 -15.03
C HIS A 146 21.47 -17.58 -13.57
N THR A 147 21.72 -18.51 -12.66
CA THR A 147 21.68 -18.28 -11.22
C THR A 147 22.91 -18.92 -10.60
N LEU A 148 23.80 -18.12 -10.01
CA LEU A 148 25.07 -18.55 -9.44
C LEU A 148 25.05 -18.27 -7.93
N ARG A 149 25.45 -19.25 -7.10
CA ARG A 149 25.72 -19.06 -5.67
C ARG A 149 27.12 -19.50 -5.30
N GLY A 150 27.90 -18.66 -4.60
CA GLY A 150 29.16 -19.07 -3.98
C GLY A 150 28.89 -20.03 -2.82
N GLY A 151 28.53 -19.47 -1.68
CA GLY A 151 28.03 -20.20 -0.51
C GLY A 151 28.75 -19.78 0.77
N THR A 152 29.90 -20.38 1.03
CA THR A 152 30.76 -20.05 2.18
C THR A 152 32.24 -20.19 1.80
N GLY A 153 32.92 -19.08 1.49
CA GLY A 153 34.21 -19.14 0.80
C GLY A 153 34.90 -17.78 0.60
N ASN A 154 35.56 -17.62 -0.55
CA ASN A 154 35.94 -16.34 -1.15
C ASN A 154 35.91 -16.69 -2.65
N ASP A 155 34.78 -16.41 -3.26
CA ASP A 155 34.30 -17.10 -4.44
C ASP A 155 34.35 -16.18 -5.66
N MET A 156 34.29 -16.77 -6.86
CA MET A 156 34.38 -16.03 -8.12
C MET A 156 33.26 -16.43 -9.08
N LEU A 157 32.29 -15.52 -9.26
CA LEU A 157 31.05 -15.72 -10.01
C LEU A 157 31.05 -14.88 -11.30
N TYR A 158 30.71 -15.50 -12.44
CA TYR A 158 30.67 -14.86 -13.76
C TYR A 158 29.39 -15.23 -14.52
N GLY A 159 28.49 -14.25 -14.72
CA GLY A 159 27.17 -14.38 -15.38
C GLY A 159 27.26 -14.58 -16.89
N ALA A 160 27.62 -13.53 -17.65
CA ALA A 160 27.79 -13.41 -19.11
C ALA A 160 26.70 -12.59 -19.83
N ASP A 161 26.21 -13.06 -20.98
CA ASP A 161 25.24 -12.33 -21.81
C ASP A 161 23.81 -12.76 -21.40
N GLY A 162 23.21 -12.06 -20.42
CA GLY A 162 21.98 -12.51 -19.77
C GLY A 162 21.26 -11.48 -18.91
N ASN A 163 20.22 -11.93 -18.19
CA ASN A 163 19.77 -11.23 -16.99
C ASN A 163 19.89 -12.24 -15.84
N ASP A 164 21.00 -12.16 -15.13
CA ASP A 164 21.51 -13.18 -14.23
C ASP A 164 21.30 -12.83 -12.76
N SER A 165 21.38 -13.84 -11.90
CA SER A 165 21.29 -13.69 -10.44
C SER A 165 22.54 -14.29 -9.79
N LEU A 166 23.40 -13.45 -9.22
CA LEU A 166 24.65 -13.82 -8.56
C LEU A 166 24.52 -13.52 -7.07
N ASP A 167 24.96 -14.46 -6.23
CA ASP A 167 24.79 -14.47 -4.78
C ASP A 167 26.11 -15.01 -4.18
N GLY A 168 26.92 -14.16 -3.54
CA GLY A 168 28.22 -14.55 -2.97
C GLY A 168 28.06 -15.50 -1.79
N GLY A 169 27.84 -14.94 -0.60
CA GLY A 169 27.54 -15.69 0.63
C GLY A 169 28.32 -15.21 1.86
N ASP A 170 28.91 -16.15 2.60
CA ASP A 170 29.81 -15.85 3.73
C ASP A 170 31.29 -15.86 3.24
N GLY A 171 31.86 -14.69 2.89
CA GLY A 171 33.22 -14.61 2.35
C GLY A 171 33.55 -13.27 1.69
N ASP A 172 34.84 -12.93 1.47
CA ASP A 172 35.21 -11.76 0.64
C ASP A 172 35.17 -12.17 -0.86
N ASP A 173 34.07 -11.91 -1.55
CA ASP A 173 33.70 -12.51 -2.85
C ASP A 173 33.91 -11.58 -4.06
N GLY A 174 33.88 -12.17 -5.27
CA GLY A 174 33.93 -11.44 -6.55
C GLY A 174 32.84 -11.87 -7.53
N ALA A 175 31.92 -10.97 -7.88
CA ALA A 175 30.78 -11.26 -8.76
C ALA A 175 30.72 -10.31 -9.97
N TYR A 176 30.59 -10.86 -11.17
CA TYR A 176 30.60 -10.12 -12.44
C TYR A 176 29.40 -10.53 -13.30
N GLY A 177 28.46 -9.61 -13.53
CA GLY A 177 27.28 -9.83 -14.38
C GLY A 177 27.64 -9.91 -15.87
N TYR A 178 28.25 -8.82 -16.36
CA TYR A 178 28.63 -8.47 -17.74
C TYR A 178 27.57 -7.76 -18.58
N ALA A 179 26.50 -8.42 -19.04
CA ALA A 179 25.74 -7.93 -20.20
C ALA A 179 24.25 -8.27 -20.23
N GLY A 180 23.48 -7.63 -19.34
CA GLY A 180 22.05 -7.35 -19.51
C GLY A 180 21.49 -6.65 -18.28
N ASN A 181 20.43 -7.13 -17.64
CA ASN A 181 19.95 -6.51 -16.39
C ASN A 181 20.07 -7.51 -15.24
N ASP A 182 21.17 -7.45 -14.53
CA ASP A 182 21.62 -8.45 -13.57
C ASP A 182 21.24 -8.10 -12.13
N THR A 183 21.30 -9.09 -11.24
CA THR A 183 21.09 -8.92 -9.80
C THR A 183 22.22 -9.60 -9.04
N LEU A 184 23.08 -8.79 -8.42
CA LEU A 184 24.28 -9.22 -7.71
C LEU A 184 24.10 -8.95 -6.21
N THR A 185 24.37 -9.95 -5.38
CA THR A 185 24.51 -9.82 -3.91
C THR A 185 25.91 -10.29 -3.52
N GLY A 186 26.61 -9.53 -2.68
CA GLY A 186 27.84 -9.97 -2.01
C GLY A 186 27.49 -10.93 -0.88
N GLY A 187 27.23 -10.37 0.30
CA GLY A 187 26.68 -11.09 1.45
C GLY A 187 27.30 -10.64 2.77
N ALA A 188 28.42 -11.25 3.14
CA ALA A 188 29.09 -11.03 4.42
C ALA A 188 30.63 -11.15 4.31
N GLY A 189 31.25 -10.15 3.69
CA GLY A 189 32.71 -10.11 3.48
C GLY A 189 33.27 -8.72 3.24
N ASN A 190 33.99 -8.56 2.13
CA ASN A 190 34.56 -7.29 1.67
C ASN A 190 34.58 -7.40 0.13
N ASP A 191 33.39 -7.30 -0.44
CA ASP A 191 33.04 -7.93 -1.71
C ASP A 191 33.32 -7.01 -2.90
N THR A 192 33.47 -7.59 -4.08
CA THR A 192 33.68 -6.86 -5.33
C THR A 192 32.61 -7.24 -6.35
N LEU A 193 31.66 -6.34 -6.59
CA LEU A 193 30.51 -6.56 -7.47
C LEU A 193 30.63 -5.66 -8.71
N ASP A 194 30.43 -6.21 -9.91
CA ASP A 194 30.50 -5.48 -11.19
C ASP A 194 29.35 -5.92 -12.11
N GLY A 195 28.32 -5.08 -12.24
CA GLY A 195 27.13 -5.32 -13.07
C GLY A 195 27.52 -5.36 -14.55
N GLY A 196 27.96 -4.22 -15.08
CA GLY A 196 28.70 -4.14 -16.33
C GLY A 196 27.97 -3.33 -17.39
N THR A 197 26.93 -3.88 -18.02
CA THR A 197 26.17 -3.20 -19.09
C THR A 197 24.69 -3.58 -19.17
N GLY A 198 23.86 -2.83 -18.45
CA GLY A 198 22.43 -2.64 -18.77
C GLY A 198 21.70 -1.82 -17.71
N ASN A 199 20.84 -2.43 -16.90
CA ASN A 199 20.30 -1.74 -15.71
C ASN A 199 20.34 -2.70 -14.53
N ASP A 200 21.41 -2.62 -13.75
CA ASP A 200 21.78 -3.68 -12.81
C ASP A 200 21.37 -3.35 -11.36
N SER A 201 21.22 -4.38 -10.54
CA SER A 201 20.87 -4.25 -9.12
C SER A 201 21.94 -4.92 -8.26
N LEU A 202 22.75 -4.11 -7.58
CA LEU A 202 23.88 -4.57 -6.74
C LEU A 202 23.57 -4.29 -5.27
N THR A 203 23.77 -5.30 -4.41
CA THR A 203 23.78 -5.16 -2.95
C THR A 203 25.08 -5.72 -2.39
N GLY A 204 25.85 -4.94 -1.63
CA GLY A 204 27.05 -5.43 -0.94
C GLY A 204 26.66 -6.41 0.17
N GLY A 205 26.36 -5.87 1.35
CA GLY A 205 25.80 -6.62 2.47
C GLY A 205 26.35 -6.18 3.82
N ALA A 206 27.43 -6.80 4.25
CA ALA A 206 27.97 -6.64 5.60
C ALA A 206 29.50 -6.77 5.66
N GLY A 207 30.16 -5.64 5.44
CA GLY A 207 31.59 -5.40 5.49
C GLY A 207 31.98 -4.33 4.48
N ASN A 208 33.26 -4.12 4.17
CA ASN A 208 33.70 -2.98 3.35
C ASN A 208 33.70 -3.33 1.85
N ASP A 209 32.59 -3.03 1.17
CA ASP A 209 32.30 -3.54 -0.16
C ASP A 209 32.66 -2.54 -1.28
N THR A 210 32.89 -3.08 -2.49
CA THR A 210 33.25 -2.33 -3.70
C THR A 210 32.27 -2.67 -4.83
N LEU A 211 31.33 -1.76 -5.07
CA LEU A 211 30.23 -1.93 -6.02
C LEU A 211 30.45 -1.09 -7.28
N TYR A 212 30.34 -1.76 -8.42
CA TYR A 212 30.44 -1.19 -9.76
C TYR A 212 29.16 -1.44 -10.57
N GLY A 213 28.37 -0.40 -10.84
CA GLY A 213 27.21 -0.54 -11.74
C GLY A 213 27.66 -0.76 -13.19
N GLY A 214 28.66 0.02 -13.61
CA GLY A 214 29.08 0.07 -15.00
C GLY A 214 28.15 0.97 -15.81
N GLY A 215 27.54 0.39 -16.85
CA GLY A 215 27.02 1.10 -18.00
C GLY A 215 25.49 1.08 -18.18
N GLY A 216 24.73 1.55 -17.20
CA GLY A 216 23.40 2.09 -17.45
C GLY A 216 22.64 2.54 -16.21
N ASN A 217 21.33 2.31 -16.16
CA ASN A 217 20.45 2.89 -15.14
C ASN A 217 20.39 1.97 -13.91
N ASP A 218 21.48 1.95 -13.15
CA ASP A 218 21.80 0.96 -12.13
C ASP A 218 21.31 1.36 -10.72
N SER A 219 21.20 0.38 -9.83
CA SER A 219 20.83 0.55 -8.42
C SER A 219 21.84 -0.16 -7.53
N LEU A 220 22.62 0.60 -6.75
CA LEU A 220 23.68 0.12 -5.86
C LEU A 220 23.31 0.42 -4.40
N ASP A 221 23.44 -0.57 -3.53
CA ASP A 221 23.22 -0.49 -2.09
C ASP A 221 24.42 -1.14 -1.38
N GLY A 222 25.20 -0.38 -0.59
CA GLY A 222 26.40 -0.88 0.09
C GLY A 222 26.03 -1.84 1.22
N GLY A 223 25.63 -1.28 2.37
CA GLY A 223 25.09 -2.03 3.51
C GLY A 223 25.69 -1.62 4.84
N ASP A 224 26.18 -2.60 5.61
CA ASP A 224 26.88 -2.40 6.90
C ASP A 224 28.42 -2.35 6.67
N GLY A 225 28.96 -1.26 6.09
CA GLY A 225 30.38 -1.13 5.70
C GLY A 225 30.94 0.30 5.72
N ASP A 226 32.25 0.49 5.45
CA ASP A 226 32.72 1.77 4.84
C ASP A 226 32.96 1.50 3.35
N ASP A 227 32.00 1.87 2.51
CA ASP A 227 31.83 1.28 1.18
C ASP A 227 32.27 2.19 0.02
N TYR A 228 32.53 1.57 -1.13
CA TYR A 228 32.85 2.26 -2.38
C TYR A 228 31.85 1.91 -3.49
N LEU A 229 31.05 2.87 -3.92
CA LEU A 229 30.05 2.72 -4.98
C LEU A 229 30.42 3.61 -6.18
N SER A 230 30.49 3.03 -7.39
CA SER A 230 30.74 3.80 -8.63
C SER A 230 30.03 3.21 -9.85
N THR A 231 29.31 4.02 -10.59
CA THR A 231 28.98 3.73 -11.99
C THR A 231 30.18 4.05 -12.90
N TYR A 232 30.20 3.55 -14.14
CA TYR A 232 31.13 4.00 -15.19
C TYR A 232 30.54 3.74 -16.58
N GLY A 233 29.98 4.78 -17.23
CA GLY A 233 29.14 4.55 -18.41
C GLY A 233 29.03 5.74 -19.36
N THR A 234 27.82 5.94 -19.88
CA THR A 234 27.46 7.09 -20.71
C THR A 234 26.06 7.57 -20.35
N ALA A 235 25.96 8.75 -19.72
CA ALA A 235 24.72 9.52 -19.50
C ALA A 235 23.51 8.65 -19.07
N SER A 236 23.62 8.06 -17.88
CA SER A 236 22.73 7.01 -17.38
C SER A 236 22.40 7.23 -15.90
N ASN A 237 21.12 7.45 -15.59
CA ASN A 237 20.65 7.83 -14.26
C ASN A 237 20.65 6.65 -13.28
N ALA A 238 21.51 6.69 -12.27
CA ALA A 238 21.67 5.65 -11.26
C ALA A 238 21.13 6.04 -9.88
N ILE A 239 20.95 5.03 -9.03
CA ILE A 239 20.61 5.18 -7.61
C ILE A 239 21.75 4.55 -6.79
N LEU A 240 22.39 5.34 -5.94
CA LEU A 240 23.47 4.89 -5.05
C LEU A 240 23.06 5.13 -3.59
N ILE A 241 23.17 4.10 -2.76
CA ILE A 241 22.92 4.12 -1.32
C ILE A 241 24.17 3.56 -0.63
N GLY A 242 24.82 4.33 0.24
CA GLY A 242 25.95 3.84 1.04
C GLY A 242 25.47 2.83 2.08
N GLY A 243 24.81 3.33 3.12
CA GLY A 243 24.19 2.51 4.15
C GLY A 243 24.62 2.94 5.54
N ALA A 244 25.62 2.26 6.11
CA ALA A 244 25.96 2.38 7.52
C ALA A 244 27.47 2.37 7.86
N GLY A 245 28.25 3.23 7.19
CA GLY A 245 29.57 3.63 7.69
C GLY A 245 30.09 4.96 7.14
N ASN A 246 31.22 4.97 6.46
CA ASN A 246 31.87 6.20 5.99
C ASN A 246 32.09 6.12 4.48
N ASP A 247 31.00 6.25 3.73
CA ASP A 247 30.87 5.71 2.38
C ASP A 247 31.32 6.68 1.29
N THR A 248 31.69 6.17 0.12
CA THR A 248 32.15 6.98 -1.02
C THR A 248 31.40 6.62 -2.30
N LEU A 249 30.58 7.55 -2.80
CA LEU A 249 29.63 7.34 -3.91
C LEU A 249 29.97 8.22 -5.13
N TYR A 250 30.01 7.60 -6.33
CA TYR A 250 30.33 8.24 -7.62
C TYR A 250 29.28 7.92 -8.72
N GLY A 251 28.54 8.93 -9.22
CA GLY A 251 27.51 8.80 -10.28
C GLY A 251 28.00 8.95 -11.73
N SER A 252 29.15 9.62 -11.92
CA SER A 252 29.81 9.86 -13.22
C SER A 252 29.06 10.78 -14.21
N ASP A 253 28.14 10.24 -15.00
CA ASP A 253 27.43 10.91 -16.11
C ASP A 253 25.94 10.53 -16.03
N GLY A 254 25.02 11.42 -15.62
CA GLY A 254 23.62 11.06 -15.38
C GLY A 254 22.67 12.22 -15.09
N ASP A 255 21.49 11.92 -14.52
CA ASP A 255 20.89 12.78 -13.48
C ASP A 255 20.63 11.82 -12.30
N ASP A 256 21.57 11.73 -11.37
CA ASP A 256 21.69 10.62 -10.42
C ASP A 256 20.98 10.88 -9.09
N THR A 257 20.83 9.83 -8.28
CA THR A 257 20.33 9.93 -6.90
C THR A 257 21.27 9.24 -5.93
N LEU A 258 21.92 10.03 -5.05
CA LEU A 258 22.91 9.57 -4.09
C LEU A 258 22.37 9.75 -2.66
N THR A 259 22.53 8.73 -1.82
CA THR A 259 22.25 8.77 -0.37
C THR A 259 23.46 8.20 0.36
N GLY A 260 24.05 8.96 1.29
CA GLY A 260 25.11 8.42 2.17
C GLY A 260 24.50 7.46 3.19
N GLY A 261 23.85 8.04 4.20
CA GLY A 261 23.16 7.32 5.25
C GLY A 261 23.81 7.56 6.60
N ALA A 262 24.26 6.49 7.26
CA ALA A 262 24.53 6.50 8.68
C ALA A 262 26.02 6.65 9.09
N GLY A 263 26.77 7.60 8.52
CA GLY A 263 28.03 7.99 9.15
C GLY A 263 28.74 9.28 8.72
N THR A 264 29.60 9.29 7.68
CA THR A 264 30.39 10.49 7.31
C THR A 264 30.85 10.38 5.85
N ASP A 265 29.94 10.72 4.95
CA ASP A 265 30.01 10.15 3.60
C ASP A 265 30.53 11.17 2.57
N SER A 266 31.05 10.67 1.46
CA SER A 266 31.69 11.44 0.39
C SER A 266 30.91 11.24 -0.91
N LEU A 267 30.08 12.21 -1.27
CA LEU A 267 29.15 12.11 -2.40
C LEU A 267 29.61 12.94 -3.61
N ASN A 268 29.56 12.33 -4.80
CA ASN A 268 29.84 12.97 -6.08
C ASN A 268 28.90 12.36 -7.15
N GLY A 269 27.96 13.15 -7.68
CA GLY A 269 27.17 12.79 -8.86
C GLY A 269 28.07 12.86 -10.10
N GLY A 270 28.07 13.99 -10.80
CA GLY A 270 29.11 14.33 -11.77
C GLY A 270 28.62 15.28 -12.86
N ASP A 271 28.72 14.85 -14.12
CA ASP A 271 28.20 15.62 -15.25
C ASP A 271 26.67 15.38 -15.39
N GLY A 272 25.87 16.01 -14.51
CA GLY A 272 24.42 15.76 -14.43
C GLY A 272 23.50 16.90 -13.97
N ASN A 273 22.42 16.53 -13.28
CA ASN A 273 21.49 17.41 -12.52
C ASN A 273 21.05 16.64 -11.26
N ASP A 274 22.02 16.40 -10.38
CA ASP A 274 21.99 15.25 -9.48
C ASP A 274 21.23 15.54 -8.17
N THR A 275 20.74 14.48 -7.52
CA THR A 275 19.92 14.55 -6.31
C THR A 275 20.62 13.88 -5.13
N TYR A 276 21.08 14.69 -4.18
CA TYR A 276 21.81 14.25 -3.00
C TYR A 276 20.89 14.23 -1.78
N TYR A 277 20.66 13.06 -1.18
CA TYR A 277 19.97 12.93 0.10
C TYR A 277 20.97 13.05 1.25
N ILE A 278 20.74 14.03 2.13
CA ILE A 278 21.62 14.39 3.25
C ILE A 278 20.87 14.23 4.58
N ASP A 279 21.31 13.28 5.40
CA ASP A 279 20.74 12.91 6.68
C ASP A 279 21.73 12.87 7.87
N ASP A 280 23.02 13.16 7.66
CA ASP A 280 23.93 13.67 8.70
C ASP A 280 24.51 15.05 8.30
N LEU A 281 25.19 15.72 9.24
CA LEU A 281 25.88 17.00 9.06
C LEU A 281 27.39 16.84 8.82
N LYS A 282 27.90 15.60 8.85
CA LYS A 282 29.30 15.25 8.56
C LYS A 282 29.55 14.98 7.08
N ASP A 283 28.48 14.71 6.33
CA ASP A 283 28.51 14.32 4.91
C ASP A 283 29.03 15.45 4.04
N THR A 284 29.89 15.09 3.09
CA THR A 284 30.60 16.02 2.22
C THR A 284 30.23 15.72 0.77
N ILE A 285 29.46 16.62 0.16
CA ILE A 285 29.38 16.68 -1.30
C ILE A 285 30.66 17.34 -1.81
N TRP A 286 31.35 16.71 -2.75
CA TRP A 286 32.34 17.36 -3.60
C TRP A 286 31.91 17.14 -5.05
N ASP A 287 31.24 18.13 -5.63
CA ASP A 287 30.84 18.10 -7.04
C ASP A 287 31.61 19.15 -7.85
N THR A 288 31.82 18.87 -9.14
CA THR A 288 32.54 19.74 -10.09
C THR A 288 31.95 19.74 -11.50
N GLY A 289 30.94 18.92 -11.77
CA GLY A 289 30.18 18.94 -13.03
C GLY A 289 28.91 19.78 -12.89
N GLY A 290 27.81 19.29 -13.43
CA GLY A 290 26.47 19.81 -13.14
C GLY A 290 26.13 21.20 -13.71
N ALA A 291 24.91 21.65 -13.39
CA ALA A 291 24.36 22.96 -13.75
C ALA A 291 23.07 23.35 -12.99
N SER A 292 22.48 22.45 -12.20
CA SER A 292 21.18 22.66 -11.51
C SER A 292 20.96 21.63 -10.40
N ASP A 293 21.99 21.35 -9.64
CA ASP A 293 22.07 20.17 -8.78
C ASP A 293 21.30 20.39 -7.47
N THR A 294 20.82 19.31 -6.84
CA THR A 294 19.77 19.36 -5.81
C THR A 294 20.12 18.58 -4.54
N ALA A 295 20.44 19.29 -3.46
CA ALA A 295 20.51 18.68 -2.12
C ALA A 295 19.10 18.56 -1.50
N ILE A 296 18.64 17.33 -1.28
CA ILE A 296 17.50 16.97 -0.45
C ILE A 296 17.97 16.76 0.99
N VAL A 297 17.62 17.70 1.88
CA VAL A 297 18.21 17.73 3.24
C VAL A 297 17.16 17.46 4.31
N SER A 298 17.39 16.44 5.15
CA SER A 298 16.53 16.13 6.29
C SER A 298 16.98 16.83 7.58
N VAL A 299 18.29 16.96 7.78
CA VAL A 299 18.92 17.50 8.99
C VAL A 299 19.01 19.03 9.09
N ARG A 300 19.09 19.53 10.32
CA ARG A 300 19.16 20.98 10.63
C ARG A 300 20.61 21.45 10.72
N GLY A 301 20.98 22.40 9.87
CA GLY A 301 22.28 23.10 9.96
C GLY A 301 23.27 22.75 8.86
N TYR A 302 22.87 21.95 7.87
CA TYR A 302 23.67 21.68 6.68
C TYR A 302 24.02 22.99 5.95
N VAL A 303 25.24 23.05 5.43
CA VAL A 303 25.75 24.16 4.62
C VAL A 303 26.34 23.56 3.35
N ALA A 304 25.56 23.59 2.27
CA ALA A 304 26.00 23.11 0.97
C ALA A 304 27.26 23.87 0.50
N ASP A 305 28.15 23.20 -0.23
CA ASP A 305 29.20 23.88 -0.97
C ASP A 305 28.63 24.62 -2.18
N SER A 306 29.48 25.45 -2.80
CA SER A 306 29.19 26.23 -4.00
C SER A 306 28.85 25.44 -5.28
N SER A 307 28.84 24.10 -5.23
CA SER A 307 28.47 23.20 -6.32
C SER A 307 27.01 22.73 -6.31
N ILE A 308 26.15 23.32 -5.45
CA ILE A 308 24.72 22.96 -5.36
C ILE A 308 23.85 24.19 -5.58
N GLU A 309 23.17 24.27 -6.73
CA GLU A 309 22.23 25.36 -7.06
C GLU A 309 20.93 25.31 -6.23
N ASN A 310 20.41 24.11 -5.96
CA ASN A 310 19.10 23.90 -5.37
C ASN A 310 19.21 23.17 -4.03
N ILE A 311 18.56 23.69 -2.99
CA ILE A 311 18.45 23.00 -1.70
C ILE A 311 16.97 22.87 -1.34
N ARG A 312 16.53 21.62 -1.15
CA ARG A 312 15.15 21.25 -0.85
C ARG A 312 15.11 20.49 0.46
N TYR A 313 14.70 21.14 1.54
CA TYR A 313 14.53 20.43 2.82
C TYR A 313 13.33 19.48 2.74
N VAL A 314 13.55 18.19 3.03
CA VAL A 314 12.52 17.14 3.02
C VAL A 314 12.71 16.27 4.27
N GLY A 315 11.62 16.11 5.00
CA GLY A 315 11.63 15.73 6.41
C GLY A 315 10.50 16.51 7.08
N ASP A 316 9.89 15.97 8.11
CA ASP A 316 8.54 16.32 8.56
C ASP A 316 8.43 17.57 9.46
N GLY A 317 9.37 18.50 9.27
CA GLY A 317 9.35 19.82 9.91
C GLY A 317 10.45 20.79 9.43
N SER A 318 11.44 20.32 8.66
CA SER A 318 12.72 21.02 8.44
C SER A 318 12.69 22.17 7.43
N ALA A 319 11.69 22.23 6.54
CA ALA A 319 11.41 23.43 5.77
C ALA A 319 10.59 24.44 6.60
N ALA A 320 11.28 25.36 7.29
CA ALA A 320 10.62 26.45 8.04
C ALA A 320 9.59 27.15 7.13
N PRO A 321 8.34 27.41 7.57
CA PRO A 321 7.30 27.99 6.73
C PRO A 321 7.72 29.37 6.23
N TYR A 322 7.18 29.79 5.08
CA TYR A 322 7.55 31.04 4.41
C TYR A 322 7.59 32.25 5.36
N PHE A 323 6.71 32.32 6.36
CA PHE A 323 6.65 33.43 7.31
C PHE A 323 7.83 33.47 8.29
N ILE A 324 8.42 32.33 8.67
CA ILE A 324 9.65 32.28 9.47
C ILE A 324 10.86 32.60 8.58
N GLN A 325 10.93 32.00 7.39
CA GLN A 325 11.96 32.34 6.39
C GLN A 325 11.92 33.83 5.99
N SER A 326 10.77 34.49 6.13
CA SER A 326 10.60 35.92 5.84
C SER A 326 11.20 36.84 6.90
N VAL A 327 11.28 36.41 8.16
CA VAL A 327 11.73 37.24 9.29
C VAL A 327 13.05 36.80 9.93
N VAL A 328 13.56 35.60 9.62
CA VAL A 328 14.87 35.11 10.09
C VAL A 328 15.96 35.32 9.03
N ALA A 329 17.18 35.64 9.45
CA ALA A 329 18.39 35.71 8.63
C ALA A 329 19.33 34.54 8.94
N ASN A 330 20.18 34.17 7.97
CA ASN A 330 21.05 32.98 8.02
C ASN A 330 22.29 33.13 8.95
N TYR A 331 22.12 33.75 10.13
CA TYR A 331 23.20 34.09 11.06
C TYR A 331 22.82 33.79 12.51
N SER A 332 22.72 32.51 12.88
CA SER A 332 22.35 32.03 14.22
C SER A 332 23.55 31.59 15.08
N HIS A 333 24.70 32.29 14.98
CA HIS A 333 25.95 31.99 15.71
C HIS A 333 25.90 32.07 17.26
N MET A 334 24.71 32.13 17.87
CA MET A 334 24.51 32.32 19.32
C MET A 334 23.79 31.15 20.02
N ALA A 335 23.48 30.06 19.30
CA ALA A 335 23.02 28.82 19.91
C ALA A 335 24.17 28.08 20.64
N ARG A 336 24.51 28.55 21.84
CA ARG A 336 25.43 27.83 22.74
C ARG A 336 24.67 26.70 23.44
N GLU A 337 25.15 25.47 23.28
CA GLU A 337 24.66 24.32 24.05
C GLU A 337 24.71 24.61 25.56
N ASN A 338 23.58 24.39 26.23
CA ASN A 338 23.42 24.49 27.66
C ASN A 338 22.18 23.66 28.06
N THR A 339 22.25 22.91 29.16
CA THR A 339 21.36 21.75 29.42
C THR A 339 19.86 22.06 29.49
N ASP A 340 19.49 23.30 29.85
CA ASP A 340 18.09 23.68 30.09
C ASP A 340 17.60 24.83 29.20
N LYS A 341 18.43 25.87 29.01
CA LYS A 341 18.10 27.11 28.26
C LYS A 341 19.32 27.71 27.59
N ALA A 342 19.17 28.18 26.35
CA ALA A 342 20.22 28.88 25.62
C ALA A 342 20.67 30.15 26.36
N LEU A 343 21.98 30.42 26.40
CA LEU A 343 22.55 31.57 27.11
C LEU A 343 23.06 32.62 26.11
N VAL A 344 22.42 33.79 26.14
CA VAL A 344 22.87 35.00 25.42
C VAL A 344 23.25 36.06 26.45
N THR A 345 24.46 36.61 26.35
CA THR A 345 24.93 37.64 27.29
C THR A 345 24.91 39.02 26.67
N PHE A 346 24.57 40.03 27.48
CA PHE A 346 24.50 41.42 27.03
C PHE A 346 25.23 42.37 27.97
N GLY A 347 25.62 43.54 27.48
CA GLY A 347 26.30 44.54 28.30
C GLY A 347 26.29 45.95 27.72
N TRP A 348 26.84 46.88 28.49
CA TRP A 348 26.86 48.31 28.15
C TRP A 348 28.21 48.65 27.55
N ARG A 349 28.21 49.15 26.31
CA ARG A 349 29.44 49.51 25.60
C ARG A 349 30.16 50.63 26.36
N THR A 350 31.48 50.47 26.54
CA THR A 350 32.35 51.49 27.17
C THR A 350 33.42 52.02 26.23
N ASP A 351 33.82 51.25 25.22
CA ASP A 351 34.54 51.76 24.06
C ASP A 351 33.56 52.40 23.07
N LEU A 352 33.65 53.72 22.94
CA LEU A 352 32.81 54.54 22.07
C LEU A 352 33.60 55.05 20.83
N SER A 353 34.80 54.50 20.57
CA SER A 353 35.72 54.99 19.52
C SER A 353 35.54 54.31 18.15
N VAL A 354 34.30 53.90 17.84
CA VAL A 354 33.95 53.18 16.60
C VAL A 354 33.25 54.07 15.57
N GLN A 355 33.26 53.63 14.31
CA GLN A 355 32.50 54.25 13.23
C GLN A 355 30.99 54.04 13.46
N LEU A 356 30.20 55.12 13.35
CA LEU A 356 28.75 55.10 13.48
C LEU A 356 28.09 55.14 12.10
N PHE A 357 26.96 54.43 11.96
CA PHE A 357 26.11 54.45 10.77
C PHE A 357 24.97 55.48 10.91
N TYR A 358 24.14 55.65 9.87
CA TYR A 358 22.94 56.53 9.85
C TYR A 358 23.19 57.99 10.30
N GLY A 359 24.39 58.49 10.01
CA GLY A 359 24.84 59.85 10.33
C GLY A 359 25.09 60.08 11.84
N GLY A 360 25.25 59.02 12.63
CA GLY A 360 25.36 59.12 14.09
C GLY A 360 26.51 59.99 14.60
N THR A 361 26.23 60.81 15.61
CA THR A 361 27.22 61.62 16.34
C THR A 361 27.10 61.44 17.86
N ASP A 362 28.04 62.03 18.61
CA ASP A 362 28.00 62.14 20.09
C ASP A 362 27.69 60.83 20.84
N PRO A 363 28.44 59.73 20.59
CA PRO A 363 28.19 58.44 21.23
C PRO A 363 28.39 58.51 22.75
N ARG A 364 27.49 57.84 23.49
CA ARG A 364 27.46 57.78 24.96
C ARG A 364 27.01 56.41 25.46
N VAL A 365 27.39 56.11 26.71
CA VAL A 365 26.85 54.97 27.45
C VAL A 365 25.36 55.21 27.76
N PHE A 366 24.55 54.14 27.81
CA PHE A 366 23.16 54.20 28.25
C PHE A 366 23.01 54.76 29.69
N ASN A 367 21.97 55.57 29.88
CA ASN A 367 21.48 56.04 31.17
C ASN A 367 20.62 54.97 31.88
N ALA A 368 20.18 55.22 33.12
CA ALA A 368 19.45 54.22 33.91
C ALA A 368 18.15 53.71 33.24
N ALA A 369 17.33 54.60 32.67
CA ALA A 369 16.04 54.24 32.06
C ALA A 369 16.22 53.48 30.73
N GLU A 370 17.23 53.83 29.94
CA GLU A 370 17.58 53.11 28.70
C GLU A 370 18.03 51.67 29.00
N LYS A 371 18.71 51.45 30.15
CA LYS A 371 19.05 50.12 30.64
C LYS A 371 17.86 49.35 31.21
N GLU A 372 16.83 50.03 31.71
CA GLU A 372 15.59 49.39 32.13
C GLU A 372 14.79 48.94 30.89
N LEU A 373 14.58 49.82 29.91
CA LEU A 373 13.92 49.49 28.63
C LEU A 373 14.58 48.31 27.88
N ALA A 374 15.92 48.26 27.85
CA ALA A 374 16.64 47.13 27.24
C ALA A 374 16.39 45.81 27.99
N ARG A 375 16.30 45.82 29.32
CA ARG A 375 15.99 44.62 30.12
C ARG A 375 14.54 44.20 29.99
N ASP A 376 13.61 45.15 29.95
CA ASP A 376 12.19 44.88 29.71
C ASP A 376 11.98 44.22 28.33
N ALA A 377 12.70 44.69 27.30
CA ALA A 377 12.66 44.07 25.97
C ALA A 377 13.24 42.65 25.96
N PHE A 378 14.37 42.40 26.63
CA PHE A 378 14.89 41.03 26.81
C PHE A 378 13.93 40.12 27.61
N ALA A 379 13.21 40.66 28.60
CA ALA A 379 12.23 39.90 29.37
C ALA A 379 11.04 39.44 28.53
N LEU A 380 10.63 40.22 27.52
CA LEU A 380 9.58 39.81 26.56
C LEU A 380 10.05 38.66 25.67
N TRP A 381 11.26 38.72 25.11
CA TRP A 381 11.83 37.61 24.33
C TRP A 381 12.01 36.32 25.15
N ALA A 382 12.53 36.43 26.39
CA ALA A 382 12.71 35.29 27.29
C ALA A 382 11.39 34.76 27.91
N ALA A 383 10.28 35.48 27.78
CA ALA A 383 8.96 34.98 28.23
C ALA A 383 8.41 33.90 27.29
N VAL A 384 8.77 33.92 26.00
CA VAL A 384 8.20 33.03 24.98
C VAL A 384 9.18 31.96 24.47
N ALA A 385 10.49 32.19 24.51
CA ALA A 385 11.50 31.25 24.03
C ALA A 385 12.36 30.63 25.15
N ASN A 386 13.01 29.51 24.87
CA ASN A 386 13.88 28.78 25.82
C ASN A 386 15.26 29.44 26.02
N VAL A 387 15.30 30.77 26.07
CA VAL A 387 16.52 31.60 26.11
C VAL A 387 16.62 32.37 27.43
N ARG A 388 17.84 32.58 27.92
CA ARG A 388 18.15 33.31 29.15
C ARG A 388 19.16 34.42 28.87
N PHE A 389 18.71 35.67 28.99
CA PHE A 389 19.55 36.85 28.86
C PHE A 389 20.27 37.19 30.18
N VAL A 390 21.59 37.40 30.13
CA VAL A 390 22.41 37.69 31.31
C VAL A 390 23.29 38.92 31.10
N GLU A 391 23.21 39.89 32.01
CA GLU A 391 24.04 41.09 31.99
C GLU A 391 25.49 40.77 32.42
N THR A 392 26.47 41.08 31.57
CA THR A 392 27.91 40.92 31.86
C THR A 392 28.71 42.17 31.43
N ALA A 393 29.81 42.41 32.13
CA ALA A 393 30.80 43.43 31.78
C ALA A 393 32.01 42.87 31.00
N THR A 394 32.12 41.54 30.86
CA THR A 394 33.25 40.86 30.21
C THR A 394 32.76 40.19 28.95
N ALA A 395 33.22 40.67 27.78
CA ALA A 395 32.94 40.12 26.45
C ALA A 395 31.47 39.67 26.23
N PRO A 396 30.46 40.53 26.47
CA PRO A 396 29.06 40.20 26.17
C PRO A 396 28.86 39.96 24.66
N ASP A 397 27.98 39.01 24.33
CA ASP A 397 27.60 38.70 22.95
C ASP A 397 26.87 39.89 22.28
N ILE A 398 26.11 40.69 23.07
CA ILE A 398 25.41 41.91 22.62
C ILE A 398 25.86 43.16 23.42
N GLN A 399 26.17 44.26 22.75
CA GLN A 399 26.63 45.53 23.36
C GLN A 399 25.77 46.74 23.00
N PHE A 400 25.28 47.45 24.01
CA PHE A 400 24.40 48.62 23.84
C PHE A 400 25.10 49.96 24.07
N ALA A 401 24.82 50.93 23.20
CA ALA A 401 25.19 52.33 23.35
C ALA A 401 24.13 53.27 22.75
N ALA A 402 24.16 54.55 23.10
CA ALA A 402 23.32 55.57 22.48
C ALA A 402 24.19 56.56 21.68
N ALA A 403 23.63 57.13 20.62
CA ALA A 403 24.22 58.20 19.83
C ALA A 403 23.10 59.13 19.34
N SER A 404 23.40 60.33 18.87
CA SER A 404 22.42 61.17 18.18
C SER A 404 22.34 60.73 16.72
N LEU A 405 21.24 60.13 16.30
CA LEU A 405 21.05 59.56 14.96
C LEU A 405 20.25 60.50 14.05
N THR A 406 20.46 60.41 12.73
CA THR A 406 19.86 61.38 11.78
C THR A 406 18.80 60.80 10.84
N SER A 407 18.73 59.47 10.70
CA SER A 407 17.80 58.80 9.78
C SER A 407 17.21 57.49 10.29
N ALA A 408 17.43 57.14 11.56
CA ALA A 408 16.92 55.93 12.20
C ALA A 408 16.73 56.18 13.72
N ALA A 409 15.82 55.44 14.37
CA ALA A 409 15.60 55.50 15.83
C ALA A 409 16.53 54.54 16.60
N GLY A 410 17.07 53.54 15.91
CA GLY A 410 18.10 52.62 16.37
C GLY A 410 18.74 51.93 15.17
N TYR A 411 19.75 51.10 15.41
CA TYR A 411 20.22 50.06 14.50
C TYR A 411 21.02 48.99 15.25
N ALA A 412 21.01 47.77 14.74
CA ALA A 412 21.96 46.71 15.10
C ALA A 412 23.05 46.53 14.03
N ASP A 413 24.25 46.14 14.46
CA ASP A 413 25.38 45.71 13.63
C ASP A 413 25.83 44.31 14.10
N LEU A 414 26.04 43.39 13.15
CA LEU A 414 26.30 41.96 13.36
C LEU A 414 27.75 41.56 13.01
N GLY A 415 28.69 42.50 13.05
CA GLY A 415 30.11 42.24 12.82
C GLY A 415 30.70 41.11 13.68
N THR A 416 31.74 40.43 13.14
CA THR A 416 32.25 39.10 13.51
C THR A 416 32.90 38.92 14.90
N ALA A 417 32.57 39.76 15.89
CA ALA A 417 33.12 39.65 17.25
C ALA A 417 32.17 40.06 18.40
N ALA A 418 31.12 40.85 18.15
CA ALA A 418 30.03 41.14 19.09
C ALA A 418 28.90 41.93 18.40
N GLY A 419 27.64 41.52 18.63
CA GLY A 419 26.48 42.27 18.17
C GLY A 419 26.44 43.65 18.83
N SER A 420 26.26 44.71 18.06
CA SER A 420 26.33 46.09 18.54
C SER A 420 25.03 46.84 18.27
N VAL A 421 24.29 47.18 19.33
CA VAL A 421 23.02 47.92 19.26
C VAL A 421 23.25 49.39 19.60
N TRP A 422 22.83 50.26 18.70
CA TRP A 422 22.86 51.71 18.85
C TRP A 422 21.43 52.26 18.87
N MET A 423 21.07 52.99 19.92
CA MET A 423 19.79 53.72 20.00
C MET A 423 20.00 55.21 19.76
N ASP A 424 18.99 55.88 19.22
CA ASP A 424 18.96 57.35 19.22
C ASP A 424 18.85 57.89 20.66
N SER A 425 19.39 59.08 20.87
CA SER A 425 19.57 59.66 22.20
C SER A 425 18.30 60.26 22.82
N ASP A 426 17.22 60.41 22.05
CA ASP A 426 15.99 61.13 22.42
C ASP A 426 14.75 60.22 22.53
N GLY A 427 14.45 59.71 23.74
CA GLY A 427 13.11 59.26 24.12
C GLY A 427 12.57 58.01 23.39
N VAL A 428 13.44 57.17 22.83
CA VAL A 428 13.11 55.96 22.05
C VAL A 428 12.16 55.01 22.83
N PRO A 429 11.05 54.53 22.21
CA PRO A 429 10.07 53.67 22.87
C PRO A 429 10.54 52.20 22.99
N LEU A 430 9.98 51.48 23.96
CA LEU A 430 10.29 50.06 24.24
C LEU A 430 10.29 49.18 22.99
N SER A 431 9.34 49.37 22.07
CA SER A 431 9.23 48.53 20.86
C SER A 431 10.39 48.70 19.88
N THR A 432 11.15 49.80 19.92
CA THR A 432 12.43 49.89 19.19
C THR A 432 13.51 49.06 19.89
N TYR A 433 13.53 48.98 21.22
CA TYR A 433 14.43 48.06 21.94
C TYR A 433 14.12 46.59 21.60
N ILE A 434 12.84 46.21 21.51
CA ILE A 434 12.45 44.86 21.07
C ILE A 434 12.94 44.60 19.63
N HIS A 435 12.76 45.56 18.72
CA HIS A 435 13.14 45.48 17.30
C HIS A 435 14.66 45.31 17.09
N GLU A 436 15.50 46.20 17.64
CA GLU A 436 16.95 46.10 17.47
C GLU A 436 17.53 44.87 18.17
N ILE A 437 16.92 44.43 19.28
CA ILE A 437 17.28 43.15 19.91
C ILE A 437 16.92 41.99 18.99
N GLY A 438 15.75 42.01 18.34
CA GLY A 438 15.38 41.02 17.32
C GLY A 438 16.48 40.84 16.26
N HIS A 439 17.00 41.93 15.70
CA HIS A 439 18.13 41.86 14.77
C HIS A 439 19.36 41.16 15.38
N THR A 440 19.73 41.43 16.63
CA THR A 440 20.83 40.71 17.31
C THR A 440 20.53 39.25 17.65
N LEU A 441 19.27 38.84 17.62
CA LEU A 441 18.83 37.45 17.81
C LEU A 441 18.65 36.70 16.47
N GLY A 442 19.04 37.31 15.35
CA GLY A 442 19.02 36.70 14.01
C GLY A 442 17.86 37.13 13.10
N PHE A 443 17.11 38.18 13.45
CA PHE A 443 15.96 38.62 12.65
C PHE A 443 16.34 39.61 11.53
N LYS A 444 15.51 39.64 10.49
CA LYS A 444 15.49 40.65 9.40
C LYS A 444 14.11 41.30 9.30
N HIS A 445 14.02 42.39 8.54
CA HIS A 445 12.72 42.95 8.17
C HIS A 445 11.94 41.97 7.28
N PRO A 446 10.60 41.91 7.39
CA PRO A 446 9.74 41.03 6.60
C PRO A 446 9.67 41.36 5.09
N GLY A 447 10.46 42.33 4.62
CA GLY A 447 10.66 42.66 3.22
C GLY A 447 11.99 43.35 3.00
N ASN A 448 12.45 43.40 1.75
CA ASN A 448 13.70 44.06 1.37
C ASN A 448 13.55 45.59 1.39
N TYR A 449 13.45 46.17 2.58
CA TYR A 449 13.37 47.60 2.84
C TYR A 449 14.19 47.99 4.09
N ASN A 450 14.70 49.22 4.13
CA ASN A 450 15.46 49.75 5.26
C ASN A 450 15.30 51.28 5.39
N ALA A 451 15.50 51.82 6.58
CA ALA A 451 15.45 53.26 6.86
C ALA A 451 16.56 54.00 6.08
N GLY A 452 16.15 54.98 5.27
CA GLY A 452 17.04 55.69 4.33
C GLY A 452 16.80 55.35 2.85
N GLY A 453 16.19 54.19 2.57
CA GLY A 453 15.61 53.86 1.26
C GLY A 453 16.41 52.88 0.39
N GLY A 454 15.70 52.29 -0.58
CA GLY A 454 16.18 51.22 -1.46
C GLY A 454 15.41 49.91 -1.22
N GLY A 455 14.78 49.37 -2.27
CA GLY A 455 13.94 48.17 -2.21
C GLY A 455 12.90 48.13 -3.33
N ALA A 456 12.90 47.07 -4.14
CA ALA A 456 11.95 46.84 -5.23
C ALA A 456 11.75 45.34 -5.47
N SER A 457 10.57 44.94 -5.95
CA SER A 457 10.07 43.56 -5.92
C SER A 457 9.83 43.03 -4.48
N PRO A 458 9.01 41.97 -4.30
CA PRO A 458 8.04 41.95 -3.21
C PRO A 458 8.64 41.74 -1.80
N PRO A 459 7.91 42.15 -0.75
CA PRO A 459 8.23 41.73 0.62
C PRO A 459 8.15 40.21 0.75
N TYR A 460 8.90 39.65 1.69
CA TYR A 460 8.94 38.21 1.96
C TYR A 460 7.62 37.77 2.63
N LEU A 461 7.13 38.53 3.61
CA LEU A 461 5.75 38.40 4.06
C LEU A 461 4.79 39.06 3.05
N PRO A 462 3.64 38.43 2.74
CA PRO A 462 2.54 39.05 2.01
C PRO A 462 2.11 40.38 2.63
N THR A 463 1.70 41.36 1.82
CA THR A 463 1.34 42.72 2.28
C THR A 463 0.14 42.78 3.24
N ALA A 464 -0.66 41.72 3.33
CA ALA A 464 -1.73 41.58 4.33
C ALA A 464 -1.20 41.16 5.72
N GLU A 465 0.01 40.58 5.76
CA GLU A 465 0.64 39.98 6.93
C GLU A 465 1.83 40.82 7.45
N ASP A 466 2.50 41.58 6.57
CA ASP A 466 3.51 42.58 6.96
C ASP A 466 2.88 43.78 7.71
N SER A 467 2.85 43.67 9.04
CA SER A 467 2.33 44.71 9.94
C SER A 467 2.95 44.60 11.33
N ARG A 468 3.12 45.75 11.99
CA ARG A 468 3.57 45.92 13.39
C ARG A 468 2.63 45.35 14.46
N SER A 469 1.47 44.82 14.07
CA SER A 469 0.64 43.94 14.91
C SER A 469 1.10 42.48 14.90
N ASN A 470 1.76 42.05 13.83
CA ASN A 470 2.06 40.65 13.50
C ASN A 470 3.54 40.32 13.66
N THR A 471 4.42 41.29 13.36
CA THR A 471 5.85 41.29 13.70
C THR A 471 6.34 42.69 14.04
N VAL A 472 7.08 42.83 15.14
CA VAL A 472 7.78 44.06 15.54
C VAL A 472 8.87 44.46 14.54
N MET A 473 9.33 43.53 13.70
CA MET A 473 10.30 43.76 12.62
C MET A 473 9.70 44.52 11.43
N SER A 474 8.37 44.63 11.35
CA SER A 474 7.68 45.41 10.30
C SER A 474 7.89 46.92 10.47
N TYR A 475 7.89 47.66 9.37
CA TYR A 475 7.72 49.13 9.37
C TYR A 475 6.29 49.59 9.08
N ASN A 476 5.39 48.66 8.72
CA ASN A 476 4.01 48.93 8.32
C ASN A 476 3.03 48.84 9.50
N GLY A 477 1.92 49.58 9.43
CA GLY A 477 0.85 49.51 10.44
C GLY A 477 1.17 50.17 11.80
N SER A 478 0.33 49.86 12.79
CA SER A 478 0.39 50.43 14.15
C SER A 478 1.21 49.54 15.09
N ASN A 479 2.00 50.15 15.98
CA ASN A 479 2.84 49.41 16.91
C ASN A 479 2.04 48.88 18.12
N SER A 480 2.14 47.58 18.38
CA SER A 480 1.49 46.87 19.50
C SER A 480 2.13 47.15 20.87
N GLY A 481 3.42 47.51 20.90
CA GLY A 481 4.23 47.55 22.12
C GLY A 481 4.68 46.17 22.65
N ASN A 482 4.46 45.09 21.91
CA ASN A 482 4.75 43.71 22.32
C ASN A 482 5.13 42.83 21.10
N LEU A 483 5.62 41.62 21.35
CA LEU A 483 5.86 40.61 20.30
C LEU A 483 4.54 40.24 19.58
N GLY A 484 4.60 40.19 18.25
CA GLY A 484 3.56 39.63 17.39
C GLY A 484 3.75 38.12 17.13
N VAL A 485 2.79 37.50 16.46
CA VAL A 485 2.76 36.04 16.25
C VAL A 485 3.99 35.52 15.48
N TYR A 486 4.48 36.27 14.49
CA TYR A 486 5.68 35.89 13.74
C TYR A 486 6.97 36.09 14.53
N ASP A 487 6.99 37.06 15.46
CA ASP A 487 8.14 37.25 16.35
C ASP A 487 8.29 36.04 17.28
N ILE A 488 7.16 35.59 17.85
CA ILE A 488 7.07 34.41 18.70
C ILE A 488 7.46 33.15 17.91
N ALA A 489 6.92 32.97 16.70
CA ALA A 489 7.21 31.79 15.88
C ALA A 489 8.69 31.69 15.49
N ALA A 490 9.31 32.82 15.11
CA ALA A 490 10.70 32.86 14.71
C ALA A 490 11.67 32.73 15.90
N ILE A 491 11.38 33.31 17.07
CA ILE A 491 12.27 33.15 18.24
C ILE A 491 12.23 31.71 18.77
N GLN A 492 11.09 31.03 18.67
CA GLN A 492 10.97 29.62 19.03
C GLN A 492 11.58 28.68 17.97
N TYR A 493 11.56 29.04 16.68
CA TYR A 493 12.35 28.33 15.67
C TYR A 493 13.86 28.38 15.95
N ILE A 494 14.37 29.50 16.49
CA ILE A 494 15.80 29.67 16.80
C ILE A 494 16.19 29.06 18.17
N TYR A 495 15.33 29.14 19.18
CA TYR A 495 15.68 28.79 20.58
C TYR A 495 14.74 27.78 21.27
N GLY A 496 13.68 27.30 20.62
CA GLY A 496 12.61 26.50 21.21
C GLY A 496 11.64 27.31 22.10
N PRO A 497 10.50 26.72 22.51
CA PRO A 497 9.51 27.37 23.37
C PRO A 497 9.97 27.42 24.82
N ASN A 498 9.48 28.42 25.57
CA ASN A 498 9.84 28.57 26.98
C ASN A 498 9.26 27.43 27.85
N LYS A 499 10.09 26.44 28.20
CA LYS A 499 9.73 25.24 28.99
C LYS A 499 9.22 25.49 30.42
N ASP A 500 9.23 26.75 30.89
CA ASP A 500 8.61 27.14 32.16
C ASP A 500 7.12 27.53 32.02
N ILE A 501 6.56 27.59 30.80
CA ILE A 501 5.25 28.20 30.50
C ILE A 501 4.35 27.22 29.76
N ARG A 502 3.33 26.73 30.48
CA ARG A 502 2.58 25.48 30.19
C ARG A 502 3.57 24.32 30.25
N ASN A 503 3.45 23.52 31.30
CA ASN A 503 4.40 22.45 31.63
C ASN A 503 3.69 21.25 32.28
N GLY A 504 2.51 20.93 31.75
CA GLY A 504 1.63 19.87 32.20
C GLY A 504 0.28 19.95 31.48
N ALA A 505 -0.35 18.79 31.26
CA ALA A 505 -1.54 18.54 30.43
C ALA A 505 -2.49 19.75 30.20
N ASP A 506 -2.27 20.44 29.08
CA ASP A 506 -3.06 21.57 28.59
C ASP A 506 -3.92 21.17 27.38
N SER A 507 -4.94 21.97 27.03
CA SER A 507 -5.86 21.63 25.93
C SER A 507 -6.25 22.82 25.04
N TYR A 508 -6.06 22.61 23.75
CA TYR A 508 -6.18 23.58 22.67
C TYR A 508 -7.42 23.30 21.81
N THR A 509 -8.61 23.67 22.31
CA THR A 509 -9.83 23.64 21.49
C THR A 509 -9.77 24.69 20.37
N LEU A 510 -10.01 24.26 19.13
CA LEU A 510 -9.87 25.03 17.89
C LEU A 510 -11.22 25.57 17.37
N SER A 511 -11.19 26.55 16.45
CA SER A 511 -12.37 27.03 15.71
C SER A 511 -12.06 27.36 14.25
N SER A 512 -12.97 27.03 13.33
CA SER A 512 -12.91 27.43 11.92
C SER A 512 -13.05 28.94 11.68
N THR A 513 -13.33 29.73 12.73
CA THR A 513 -13.38 31.20 12.69
C THR A 513 -12.17 31.89 13.31
N GLU A 514 -11.23 31.14 13.87
CA GLU A 514 -10.01 31.66 14.49
C GLU A 514 -8.94 31.97 13.44
N VAL A 515 -8.14 33.03 13.62
CA VAL A 515 -7.20 33.53 12.61
C VAL A 515 -5.78 33.44 13.14
N GLY A 516 -4.89 32.75 12.42
CA GLY A 516 -3.45 32.75 12.70
C GLY A 516 -3.08 32.17 14.07
N ARG A 517 -3.72 31.08 14.49
CA ARG A 517 -3.45 30.47 15.80
C ARG A 517 -2.10 29.74 15.77
N TYR A 518 -1.13 30.30 16.48
CA TYR A 518 0.17 29.66 16.71
C TYR A 518 0.16 28.98 18.09
N ILE A 519 0.19 27.64 18.10
CA ILE A 519 0.14 26.80 19.31
C ILE A 519 1.56 26.46 19.71
N TRP A 520 1.93 26.71 20.95
CA TRP A 520 3.22 26.28 21.51
C TRP A 520 3.06 25.87 22.96
N ASP A 521 3.90 24.99 23.45
CA ASP A 521 3.87 24.51 24.82
C ASP A 521 5.29 24.37 25.40
N GLY A 522 5.41 24.39 26.72
CA GLY A 522 6.64 24.03 27.41
C GLY A 522 6.76 22.52 27.68
N GLY A 523 5.65 21.79 27.56
CA GLY A 523 5.55 20.33 27.47
C GLY A 523 4.72 19.69 28.58
N GLY A 524 3.84 18.75 28.24
CA GLY A 524 2.92 18.17 29.21
C GLY A 524 2.41 16.78 28.83
N ASN A 525 1.12 16.72 28.48
CA ASN A 525 0.48 15.62 27.77
C ASN A 525 -0.78 16.23 27.16
N ASP A 526 -0.58 16.87 26.02
CA ASP A 526 -1.34 18.04 25.62
C ASP A 526 -2.23 17.74 24.41
N THR A 527 -3.43 18.33 24.38
CA THR A 527 -4.48 17.94 23.43
C THR A 527 -4.94 19.06 22.52
N VAL A 528 -4.66 18.95 21.22
CA VAL A 528 -5.29 19.77 20.18
C VAL A 528 -6.64 19.15 19.81
N SER A 529 -7.72 19.94 19.82
CA SER A 529 -9.07 19.42 19.61
C SER A 529 -9.92 20.28 18.69
N ALA A 530 -10.40 19.67 17.61
CA ALA A 530 -11.38 20.20 16.68
C ALA A 530 -12.78 19.59 16.90
N SER A 531 -13.10 19.05 18.08
CA SER A 531 -14.34 18.29 18.36
C SER A 531 -15.67 19.05 18.18
N GLY A 532 -15.62 20.35 17.89
CA GLY A 532 -16.77 21.15 17.46
C GLY A 532 -16.95 21.27 15.95
N ALA A 533 -16.08 20.66 15.14
CA ALA A 533 -16.10 20.76 13.68
C ALA A 533 -17.23 19.93 13.04
N THR A 534 -17.78 20.44 11.95
CA THR A 534 -18.78 19.76 11.09
C THR A 534 -18.33 19.73 9.63
N GLN A 535 -17.02 19.80 9.42
CA GLN A 535 -16.31 19.85 8.14
C GLN A 535 -14.97 19.16 8.35
N ALA A 536 -14.37 18.63 7.27
CA ALA A 536 -13.04 18.04 7.31
C ALA A 536 -12.02 18.96 8.00
N VAL A 537 -11.16 18.41 8.84
CA VAL A 537 -10.06 19.10 9.53
C VAL A 537 -8.77 18.33 9.30
N THR A 538 -7.68 19.04 9.01
CA THR A 538 -6.33 18.47 9.10
C THR A 538 -5.66 18.97 10.37
N ILE A 539 -5.05 18.05 11.12
CA ILE A 539 -4.27 18.31 12.34
C ILE A 539 -2.94 17.57 12.17
N ASP A 540 -1.84 18.32 12.13
CA ASP A 540 -0.48 17.78 12.07
C ASP A 540 0.24 18.17 13.36
N LEU A 541 0.61 17.18 14.19
CA LEU A 541 1.22 17.35 15.52
C LEU A 541 2.76 17.46 15.47
N ARG A 542 3.37 17.42 14.29
CA ARG A 542 4.84 17.40 14.12
C ARG A 542 5.47 18.75 14.38
N ASP A 543 6.80 18.79 14.46
CA ASP A 543 7.54 20.00 14.80
C ASP A 543 7.48 21.03 13.65
N GLY A 544 6.59 22.02 13.76
CA GLY A 544 6.23 22.90 12.64
C GLY A 544 5.00 22.44 11.83
N GLY A 545 4.19 21.54 12.39
CA GLY A 545 2.97 21.00 11.78
C GLY A 545 1.92 22.07 11.46
N TRP A 546 1.24 21.92 10.32
CA TRP A 546 0.12 22.79 9.92
C TRP A 546 -1.22 22.09 10.13
N GLY A 547 -2.23 22.84 10.58
CA GLY A 547 -3.60 22.37 10.57
C GLY A 547 -4.60 23.40 10.07
N TRP A 548 -5.71 22.93 9.51
CA TRP A 548 -6.72 23.77 8.89
C TRP A 548 -8.11 23.12 8.85
N PHE A 549 -9.14 23.95 8.76
CA PHE A 549 -10.53 23.53 8.60
C PHE A 549 -10.94 23.62 7.11
N GLY A 550 -11.19 22.47 6.49
CA GLY A 550 -11.61 22.35 5.09
C GLY A 550 -10.44 22.42 4.12
N ALA A 551 -10.21 23.60 3.52
CA ALA A 551 -9.18 23.79 2.50
C ALA A 551 -8.02 24.63 3.04
N LYS A 552 -6.78 24.19 2.79
CA LYS A 552 -5.56 24.94 3.14
C LYS A 552 -5.47 26.23 2.32
N SER A 553 -4.90 27.26 2.93
CA SER A 553 -4.55 28.55 2.32
C SER A 553 -3.06 28.82 2.53
N ASP A 554 -2.40 29.41 1.53
CA ASP A 554 -0.98 29.77 1.59
C ASP A 554 -0.69 30.89 2.61
N LEU A 555 -1.72 31.58 3.11
CA LEU A 555 -1.61 32.65 4.09
C LEU A 555 -1.88 32.15 5.52
N PHE A 556 -0.90 32.26 6.41
CA PHE A 556 -1.02 31.87 7.82
C PHE A 556 -2.16 32.61 8.54
N LEU A 557 -2.37 33.90 8.26
CA LEU A 557 -3.46 34.70 8.85
C LEU A 557 -4.82 34.49 8.13
N THR A 558 -5.09 33.27 7.67
CA THR A 558 -6.41 32.84 7.19
C THR A 558 -7.26 32.33 8.36
N ALA A 559 -8.58 32.54 8.29
CA ALA A 559 -9.52 31.99 9.27
C ALA A 559 -9.62 30.47 9.13
N GLY A 560 -9.62 29.76 10.27
CA GLY A 560 -9.59 28.30 10.30
C GLY A 560 -8.23 27.69 9.96
N GLN A 561 -7.12 28.41 10.18
CA GLN A 561 -5.77 27.84 10.11
C GLN A 561 -5.01 28.01 11.43
N PHE A 562 -4.17 27.02 11.73
CA PHE A 562 -3.30 26.99 12.90
C PHE A 562 -1.97 26.27 12.59
N PHE A 563 -1.00 26.45 13.48
CA PHE A 563 0.36 25.94 13.34
C PHE A 563 0.89 25.47 14.70
N ILE A 564 1.56 24.31 14.74
CA ILE A 564 2.26 23.77 15.91
C ILE A 564 3.68 24.31 15.94
N GLY A 565 4.02 25.01 17.01
CA GLY A 565 5.21 25.85 17.11
C GLY A 565 6.50 25.08 17.33
N TYR A 566 7.57 25.50 16.65
CA TYR A 566 8.87 24.84 16.70
C TYR A 566 9.42 24.63 18.12
N GLY A 567 9.87 23.41 18.39
CA GLY A 567 10.29 22.89 19.68
C GLY A 567 9.15 22.50 20.62
N THR A 568 7.89 22.52 20.17
CA THR A 568 6.72 22.05 20.93
C THR A 568 6.45 20.57 20.65
N VAL A 569 6.13 19.81 21.69
CA VAL A 569 5.52 18.48 21.57
C VAL A 569 4.04 18.62 21.93
N ILE A 570 3.17 17.95 21.16
CA ILE A 570 1.75 17.76 21.47
C ILE A 570 1.47 16.28 21.24
N GLU A 571 0.90 15.60 22.24
CA GLU A 571 0.72 14.15 22.24
C GLU A 571 -0.68 13.70 21.77
N ASN A 572 -1.69 14.58 21.74
CA ASN A 572 -3.06 14.15 21.47
C ASN A 572 -3.75 15.04 20.42
N ALA A 573 -4.46 14.41 19.48
CA ALA A 573 -5.34 15.08 18.53
C ALA A 573 -6.76 14.50 18.59
N ILE A 574 -7.74 15.39 18.49
CA ILE A 574 -9.17 15.04 18.38
C ILE A 574 -9.74 15.79 17.16
N GLY A 575 -10.26 15.07 16.17
CA GLY A 575 -11.03 15.61 15.05
C GLY A 575 -12.45 15.99 15.47
N GLY A 576 -13.41 15.97 14.54
CA GLY A 576 -14.78 16.39 14.77
C GLY A 576 -15.82 15.47 14.14
N ASN A 577 -16.62 16.02 13.21
CA ASN A 577 -17.64 15.30 12.45
C ASN A 577 -17.40 15.48 10.93
N GLY A 578 -16.13 15.56 10.53
CA GLY A 578 -15.67 15.65 9.14
C GLY A 578 -15.12 14.30 8.66
N ASN A 579 -14.50 14.30 7.49
CA ASN A 579 -13.54 13.24 7.14
C ASN A 579 -12.16 13.85 7.41
N ASP A 580 -11.61 13.58 8.58
CA ASP A 580 -10.49 14.33 9.15
C ASP A 580 -9.15 13.61 8.89
N LEU A 581 -8.06 14.37 8.86
CA LEU A 581 -6.70 13.86 8.75
C LEU A 581 -5.92 14.26 10.00
N LEU A 582 -5.62 13.28 10.85
CA LEU A 582 -4.82 13.45 12.06
C LEU A 582 -3.46 12.79 11.83
N THR A 583 -2.40 13.58 11.90
CA THR A 583 -1.01 13.11 11.84
C THR A 583 -0.34 13.39 13.17
N GLY A 584 0.14 12.33 13.82
CA GLY A 584 0.97 12.37 15.02
C GLY A 584 2.44 12.68 14.72
N ASN A 585 3.33 12.39 15.65
CA ASN A 585 4.74 12.80 15.61
C ASN A 585 5.71 11.69 16.04
N ALA A 586 6.70 12.01 16.88
CA ALA A 586 7.77 11.12 17.33
C ALA A 586 7.63 10.72 18.82
N THR A 587 6.43 10.87 19.40
CA THR A 587 6.10 10.49 20.77
C THR A 587 4.80 9.69 20.82
N ASP A 588 4.55 8.92 21.88
CA ASP A 588 3.33 8.11 22.06
C ASP A 588 2.06 8.98 21.98
N ASN A 589 1.36 8.93 20.84
CA ASN A 589 0.23 9.79 20.54
C ASN A 589 -1.13 9.13 20.80
N SER A 590 -2.13 9.97 21.11
CA SER A 590 -3.53 9.56 21.24
C SER A 590 -4.40 10.29 20.21
N LEU A 591 -4.75 9.59 19.13
CA LEU A 591 -5.52 10.15 18.02
C LEU A 591 -6.99 9.70 18.10
N THR A 592 -7.90 10.65 18.02
CA THR A 592 -9.35 10.40 17.96
C THR A 592 -9.87 11.09 16.71
N GLY A 593 -10.30 10.37 15.68
CA GLY A 593 -10.92 10.95 14.49
C GLY A 593 -12.23 11.66 14.86
N GLY A 594 -13.33 10.92 14.88
CA GLY A 594 -14.56 11.34 15.55
C GLY A 594 -15.79 10.65 15.01
N ALA A 595 -16.38 11.24 13.97
CA ALA A 595 -17.49 10.67 13.22
C ALA A 595 -17.38 11.08 11.74
N GLY A 596 -17.05 10.13 10.88
CA GLY A 596 -16.81 10.33 9.46
C GLY A 596 -15.99 9.17 8.90
N ASN A 597 -15.25 9.41 7.82
CA ASN A 597 -14.25 8.47 7.31
C ASN A 597 -12.86 9.10 7.49
N ASP A 598 -12.24 8.86 8.65
CA ASP A 598 -11.04 9.59 9.06
C ASP A 598 -9.75 8.91 8.57
N THR A 599 -8.65 9.63 8.63
CA THR A 599 -7.29 9.14 8.40
C THR A 599 -6.42 9.50 9.60
N LEU A 600 -5.91 8.48 10.28
CA LEU A 600 -5.11 8.59 11.51
C LEU A 600 -3.73 8.01 11.22
N VAL A 601 -2.72 8.86 11.14
CA VAL A 601 -1.31 8.49 11.03
C VAL A 601 -0.69 8.76 12.39
N GLY A 602 -0.21 7.76 13.11
CA GLY A 602 0.52 7.99 14.37
C GLY A 602 1.89 8.57 14.06
N GLY A 603 2.87 7.73 13.74
CA GLY A 603 4.16 8.15 13.25
C GLY A 603 5.26 7.24 13.77
N ALA A 604 6.02 7.73 14.74
CA ALA A 604 7.01 6.97 15.48
C ALA A 604 6.76 7.09 16.98
N GLY A 605 6.55 5.97 17.66
CA GLY A 605 6.20 5.95 19.08
C GLY A 605 5.49 4.66 19.45
N THR A 606 4.56 4.74 20.39
CA THR A 606 3.57 3.69 20.67
C THR A 606 2.17 4.31 20.65
N ASP A 607 1.61 4.39 19.45
CA ASP A 607 0.45 5.24 19.16
C ASP A 607 -0.89 4.54 19.41
N THR A 608 -1.90 5.32 19.79
CA THR A 608 -3.24 4.85 20.18
C THR A 608 -4.34 5.57 19.40
N ALA A 609 -5.06 4.84 18.55
CA ALA A 609 -6.33 5.31 17.99
C ALA A 609 -7.48 5.05 18.98
N ILE A 610 -8.34 6.05 19.21
CA ILE A 610 -9.48 5.97 20.15
C ILE A 610 -10.81 5.98 19.42
N PHE A 611 -11.65 5.00 19.78
CA PHE A 611 -13.00 4.80 19.26
C PHE A 611 -14.04 4.87 20.39
N ALA A 612 -15.13 5.61 20.17
CA ALA A 612 -16.14 5.88 21.21
C ALA A 612 -17.07 4.69 21.53
N GLY A 613 -17.20 3.73 20.62
CA GLY A 613 -18.00 2.52 20.82
C GLY A 613 -17.25 1.39 21.53
N THR A 614 -17.93 0.27 21.78
CA THR A 614 -17.30 -0.98 22.22
C THR A 614 -16.68 -1.73 21.05
N TYR A 615 -15.70 -2.59 21.29
CA TYR A 615 -14.99 -3.38 20.27
C TYR A 615 -15.94 -4.13 19.32
N ALA A 616 -17.01 -4.72 19.87
CA ALA A 616 -18.02 -5.46 19.11
C ALA A 616 -18.95 -4.59 18.23
N SER A 617 -18.79 -3.26 18.25
CA SER A 617 -19.49 -2.31 17.37
C SER A 617 -18.71 -1.97 16.09
N TYR A 618 -17.49 -2.50 15.94
CA TYR A 618 -16.60 -2.25 14.80
C TYR A 618 -16.16 -3.57 14.16
N SER A 619 -15.76 -3.51 12.90
CA SER A 619 -15.01 -4.56 12.21
C SER A 619 -13.66 -4.01 11.78
N ILE A 620 -12.60 -4.74 12.11
CA ILE A 620 -11.21 -4.35 11.86
C ILE A 620 -10.65 -5.24 10.75
N GLY A 621 -9.95 -4.64 9.78
CA GLY A 621 -9.29 -5.34 8.69
C GLY A 621 -8.00 -4.64 8.27
N LEU A 622 -7.35 -5.17 7.23
CA LEU A 622 -6.13 -4.65 6.63
C LEU A 622 -6.33 -4.44 5.13
N GLN A 623 -5.68 -3.43 4.57
CA GLN A 623 -5.62 -3.14 3.14
C GLN A 623 -4.17 -2.78 2.77
N GLY A 624 -3.33 -3.79 2.55
CA GLY A 624 -1.88 -3.60 2.52
C GLY A 624 -1.34 -3.38 3.93
N SER A 625 -0.52 -2.34 4.11
CA SER A 625 -0.09 -1.83 5.42
C SER A 625 -1.24 -1.28 6.27
N ASP A 626 -2.26 -0.72 5.63
CA ASP A 626 -3.20 0.18 6.28
C ASP A 626 -4.29 -0.58 7.02
N ILE A 627 -4.53 -0.21 8.27
CA ILE A 627 -5.59 -0.76 9.10
C ILE A 627 -6.90 -0.04 8.75
N ARG A 628 -7.95 -0.82 8.50
CA ARG A 628 -9.31 -0.33 8.26
C ARG A 628 -10.17 -0.62 9.49
N VAL A 629 -10.70 0.41 10.13
CA VAL A 629 -11.67 0.27 11.22
C VAL A 629 -13.03 0.75 10.74
N THR A 630 -13.95 -0.19 10.53
CA THR A 630 -15.30 0.09 10.02
C THR A 630 -16.32 0.05 11.14
N SER A 631 -17.03 1.14 11.35
CA SER A 631 -18.12 1.31 12.32
C SER A 631 -19.41 0.61 11.89
N GLY A 632 -20.25 0.22 12.85
CA GLY A 632 -21.56 -0.43 12.60
C GLY A 632 -22.61 0.42 11.86
N ASN A 633 -22.31 1.66 11.50
CA ASN A 633 -23.11 2.51 10.61
C ASN A 633 -22.55 2.59 9.16
N GLY A 634 -21.35 2.05 8.90
CA GLY A 634 -20.67 2.09 7.60
C GLY A 634 -19.61 3.18 7.42
N GLU A 635 -19.32 3.96 8.47
CA GLU A 635 -18.12 4.83 8.54
C GLU A 635 -16.84 3.98 8.55
N VAL A 636 -15.78 4.43 7.88
CA VAL A 636 -14.53 3.67 7.68
C VAL A 636 -13.31 4.56 7.90
N ASP A 637 -12.59 4.30 8.99
CA ASP A 637 -11.35 4.97 9.32
C ASP A 637 -10.13 4.24 8.71
N THR A 638 -9.12 5.02 8.35
CA THR A 638 -7.84 4.57 7.78
C THR A 638 -6.73 4.84 8.78
N LEU A 639 -6.00 3.81 9.19
CA LEU A 639 -4.99 3.91 10.25
C LEU A 639 -3.63 3.40 9.73
N SER A 640 -2.56 4.16 9.96
CA SER A 640 -1.17 3.76 9.68
C SER A 640 -0.22 4.24 10.78
N GLY A 641 0.79 3.43 11.11
CA GLY A 641 1.66 3.68 12.27
C GLY A 641 0.86 3.84 13.56
N ILE A 642 0.06 2.83 13.92
CA ILE A 642 -0.74 2.80 15.16
C ILE A 642 -0.55 1.43 15.81
N GLU A 643 -0.15 1.39 17.08
CA GLU A 643 0.14 0.15 17.81
C GLU A 643 -1.04 -0.32 18.66
N TRP A 644 -1.96 0.58 19.03
CA TRP A 644 -3.08 0.28 19.92
C TRP A 644 -4.42 0.84 19.42
N LEU A 645 -5.47 0.01 19.52
CA LEU A 645 -6.84 0.39 19.23
C LEU A 645 -7.66 0.36 20.53
N LYS A 646 -8.13 1.53 20.96
CA LYS A 646 -8.77 1.75 22.27
C LYS A 646 -10.26 2.01 22.11
N PHE A 647 -11.06 1.11 22.67
CA PHE A 647 -12.52 1.11 22.64
C PHE A 647 -13.09 1.33 24.05
N ALA A 648 -14.38 1.62 24.15
CA ALA A 648 -15.06 1.88 25.42
C ALA A 648 -15.05 0.71 26.43
N ASP A 649 -14.81 -0.53 25.98
CA ASP A 649 -14.75 -1.73 26.84
C ASP A 649 -13.35 -2.37 26.96
N ARG A 650 -12.39 -2.02 26.09
CA ARG A 650 -11.04 -2.60 26.06
C ARG A 650 -10.05 -1.78 25.22
N THR A 651 -8.76 -1.97 25.45
CA THR A 651 -7.72 -1.71 24.44
C THR A 651 -7.24 -3.04 23.87
N VAL A 652 -6.96 -3.10 22.57
CA VAL A 652 -6.28 -4.22 21.90
C VAL A 652 -5.06 -3.70 21.14
N ALA A 653 -4.09 -4.57 20.89
CA ALA A 653 -3.03 -4.25 19.93
C ALA A 653 -3.62 -4.09 18.53
N ALA A 654 -3.09 -3.15 17.78
CA ALA A 654 -3.39 -2.98 16.37
C ALA A 654 -2.77 -4.13 15.54
N PRO A 655 -3.41 -4.55 14.44
CA PRO A 655 -2.87 -5.64 13.63
C PRO A 655 -1.72 -5.14 12.74
N THR A 656 -0.48 -5.37 13.19
CA THR A 656 0.76 -5.10 12.45
C THR A 656 0.98 -6.08 11.29
N VAL A 657 1.29 -5.60 10.08
CA VAL A 657 1.78 -6.50 9.02
C VAL A 657 3.11 -7.11 9.47
N THR A 658 3.20 -8.43 9.49
CA THR A 658 4.43 -9.18 9.80
C THR A 658 4.71 -10.07 8.60
N PRO A 659 5.77 -9.79 7.82
CA PRO A 659 6.09 -10.55 6.61
C PRO A 659 6.07 -12.07 6.84
N GLY A 660 5.45 -12.80 5.91
CA GLY A 660 5.42 -14.26 5.90
C GLY A 660 4.50 -14.97 6.90
N THR A 661 3.78 -14.26 7.80
CA THR A 661 2.85 -14.89 8.76
C THR A 661 1.40 -14.38 8.63
N PRO A 662 0.52 -15.11 7.90
CA PRO A 662 -0.85 -14.69 7.64
C PRO A 662 -1.73 -14.61 8.90
N TYR A 663 -2.81 -13.84 8.80
CA TYR A 663 -3.86 -13.74 9.81
C TYR A 663 -4.99 -14.73 9.56
N LEU A 664 -5.44 -15.45 10.60
CA LEU A 664 -6.61 -16.31 10.56
C LEU A 664 -7.87 -15.57 11.03
N SER A 665 -8.91 -15.61 10.20
CA SER A 665 -10.27 -15.14 10.47
C SER A 665 -11.28 -16.28 10.26
N VAL A 666 -12.48 -16.16 10.82
CA VAL A 666 -13.54 -17.18 10.68
C VAL A 666 -14.91 -16.54 10.57
N SER A 667 -15.72 -17.04 9.65
CA SER A 667 -17.15 -16.74 9.52
C SER A 667 -17.98 -18.01 9.67
N ALA A 668 -19.26 -17.91 10.05
CA ALA A 668 -20.17 -19.04 10.14
C ALA A 668 -21.47 -18.74 9.39
N LYS A 669 -21.94 -19.69 8.57
CA LYS A 669 -23.25 -19.58 7.91
C LYS A 669 -24.30 -20.36 8.71
N PRO A 670 -25.41 -19.75 9.15
CA PRO A 670 -26.49 -20.46 9.84
C PRO A 670 -27.04 -21.64 9.04
N VAL A 671 -27.45 -22.70 9.73
CA VAL A 671 -27.99 -23.93 9.12
C VAL A 671 -29.32 -24.32 9.76
N LEU A 672 -30.22 -24.91 8.95
CA LEU A 672 -31.44 -25.55 9.42
C LEU A 672 -31.10 -26.90 10.08
N GLU A 673 -31.82 -27.25 11.14
CA GLU A 673 -31.65 -28.48 11.92
C GLU A 673 -31.98 -29.74 11.11
N GLY A 674 -33.14 -29.75 10.47
CA GLY A 674 -33.63 -30.79 9.57
C GLY A 674 -34.43 -31.90 10.27
N ALA A 675 -35.16 -32.67 9.48
CA ALA A 675 -36.08 -33.70 9.99
C ALA A 675 -35.39 -34.92 10.63
N THR A 676 -36.13 -35.63 11.49
CA THR A 676 -35.62 -36.67 12.42
C THR A 676 -34.69 -37.70 11.81
N GLY A 677 -33.48 -37.80 12.36
CA GLY A 677 -32.44 -38.73 11.92
C GLY A 677 -31.74 -38.32 10.62
N LYS A 678 -31.86 -37.05 10.21
CA LYS A 678 -30.96 -36.42 9.24
C LYS A 678 -29.75 -35.80 9.94
N VAL A 679 -28.74 -35.50 9.13
CA VAL A 679 -27.58 -34.72 9.54
C VAL A 679 -27.46 -33.55 8.57
N ALA A 680 -27.51 -32.34 9.12
CA ALA A 680 -27.17 -31.10 8.44
C ALA A 680 -25.74 -30.68 8.81
N GLN A 681 -25.16 -29.69 8.13
CA GLN A 681 -23.80 -29.24 8.40
C GLN A 681 -23.75 -27.73 8.64
N LEU A 682 -23.46 -27.35 9.88
CA LEU A 682 -23.11 -25.99 10.24
C LEU A 682 -21.67 -25.74 9.75
N VAL A 683 -21.51 -24.84 8.78
CA VAL A 683 -20.23 -24.58 8.13
C VAL A 683 -19.60 -23.30 8.66
N TYR A 684 -18.40 -23.45 9.22
CA TYR A 684 -17.50 -22.35 9.57
C TYR A 684 -16.46 -22.25 8.46
N THR A 685 -16.40 -21.11 7.76
CA THR A 685 -15.36 -20.82 6.77
C THR A 685 -14.22 -20.10 7.47
N VAL A 686 -13.07 -20.77 7.54
CA VAL A 686 -11.80 -20.21 8.02
C VAL A 686 -11.07 -19.61 6.83
N SER A 687 -10.59 -18.36 6.96
CA SER A 687 -9.91 -17.62 5.91
C SER A 687 -8.61 -17.01 6.42
N LEU A 688 -7.57 -17.05 5.58
CA LEU A 688 -6.30 -16.36 5.79
C LEU A 688 -6.31 -14.99 5.08
N SER A 689 -5.55 -14.02 5.59
CA SER A 689 -5.31 -12.73 4.91
C SER A 689 -4.65 -12.88 3.54
N GLU A 690 -3.77 -13.88 3.43
CA GLU A 690 -2.91 -14.15 2.27
C GLU A 690 -2.56 -15.64 2.20
N ALA A 691 -1.90 -16.05 1.12
CA ALA A 691 -1.55 -17.45 0.87
C ALA A 691 -0.27 -17.85 1.63
N ALA A 692 -0.41 -18.68 2.67
CA ALA A 692 0.71 -19.10 3.52
C ALA A 692 1.80 -19.87 2.74
N SER A 693 3.07 -19.49 2.92
CA SER A 693 4.22 -20.20 2.32
C SER A 693 4.34 -21.64 2.82
N ASN A 694 3.98 -21.87 4.09
CA ASN A 694 3.93 -23.17 4.75
C ASN A 694 2.49 -23.53 5.15
N ALA A 695 2.21 -24.81 5.43
CA ALA A 695 0.87 -25.24 5.80
C ALA A 695 0.47 -24.74 7.21
N VAL A 696 -0.64 -24.01 7.30
CA VAL A 696 -1.19 -23.50 8.57
C VAL A 696 -1.98 -24.61 9.25
N SER A 697 -1.82 -24.81 10.55
CA SER A 697 -2.63 -25.78 11.31
C SER A 697 -3.14 -25.27 12.64
N PHE A 698 -4.28 -25.78 13.08
CA PHE A 698 -4.96 -25.37 14.31
C PHE A 698 -5.90 -26.44 14.84
N THR A 699 -6.15 -26.43 16.16
CA THR A 699 -7.17 -27.27 16.80
C THR A 699 -8.52 -26.55 16.81
N VAL A 700 -9.58 -27.21 16.36
CA VAL A 700 -10.96 -26.74 16.50
C VAL A 700 -11.74 -27.63 17.46
N ARG A 701 -12.42 -27.00 18.42
CA ARG A 701 -13.30 -27.66 19.40
C ARG A 701 -14.64 -26.94 19.50
N THR A 702 -15.75 -27.67 19.40
CA THR A 702 -17.06 -27.13 19.79
C THR A 702 -17.16 -27.05 21.30
N SER A 703 -17.34 -25.85 21.86
CA SER A 703 -17.37 -25.61 23.30
C SER A 703 -18.14 -24.32 23.63
N GLY A 704 -19.38 -24.47 24.10
CA GLY A 704 -20.29 -23.35 24.40
C GLY A 704 -21.37 -23.14 23.34
N GLY A 705 -22.14 -22.08 23.52
CA GLY A 705 -23.44 -21.88 22.85
C GLY A 705 -24.62 -22.32 23.74
N THR A 706 -25.81 -22.38 23.17
CA THR A 706 -27.03 -22.90 23.83
C THR A 706 -27.28 -24.37 23.53
N ALA A 707 -26.84 -24.85 22.36
CA ALA A 707 -27.07 -26.21 21.91
C ALA A 707 -26.28 -27.24 22.71
N THR A 708 -26.87 -28.42 22.84
CA THR A 708 -26.37 -29.55 23.62
C THR A 708 -25.62 -30.55 22.74
N ALA A 709 -24.34 -30.72 23.06
CA ALA A 709 -23.47 -31.70 22.42
C ALA A 709 -23.99 -33.14 22.60
N GLY A 710 -24.24 -33.82 21.49
CA GLY A 710 -24.66 -35.23 21.41
C GLY A 710 -26.14 -35.45 21.14
N THR A 711 -27.01 -34.48 21.46
CA THR A 711 -28.41 -34.46 21.02
C THR A 711 -28.53 -33.70 19.72
N ASP A 712 -28.16 -32.42 19.70
CA ASP A 712 -28.56 -31.46 18.66
C ASP A 712 -27.41 -31.22 17.65
N TYR A 713 -26.17 -31.48 18.07
CA TYR A 713 -25.01 -31.60 17.17
C TYR A 713 -24.00 -32.64 17.65
N THR A 714 -23.20 -33.16 16.73
CA THR A 714 -22.04 -34.00 17.04
C THR A 714 -20.85 -33.09 17.36
N ALA A 715 -20.43 -33.06 18.63
CA ALA A 715 -19.26 -32.29 19.04
C ALA A 715 -17.98 -32.75 18.30
N ILE A 716 -17.14 -31.79 17.93
CA ILE A 716 -15.84 -32.03 17.31
C ILE A 716 -14.71 -31.52 18.19
N ASP A 717 -13.57 -32.21 18.13
CA ASP A 717 -12.29 -31.83 18.73
C ASP A 717 -11.20 -32.43 17.82
N ARG A 718 -10.61 -31.61 16.94
CA ARG A 718 -9.70 -32.09 15.88
C ARG A 718 -8.74 -31.02 15.40
N THR A 719 -7.56 -31.44 14.91
CA THR A 719 -6.69 -30.57 14.11
C THR A 719 -7.28 -30.38 12.71
N VAL A 720 -7.12 -29.18 12.17
CA VAL A 720 -7.44 -28.77 10.81
C VAL A 720 -6.19 -28.13 10.22
N THR A 721 -5.95 -28.32 8.92
CA THR A 721 -4.79 -27.79 8.20
C THR A 721 -5.25 -27.09 6.93
N ILE A 722 -4.79 -25.86 6.72
CA ILE A 722 -4.85 -25.16 5.42
C ILE A 722 -3.51 -25.46 4.73
N ALA A 723 -3.56 -25.99 3.50
CA ALA A 723 -2.35 -26.32 2.75
C ALA A 723 -1.55 -25.05 2.41
N ALA A 724 -0.24 -25.20 2.21
CA ALA A 724 0.59 -24.13 1.65
C ALA A 724 -0.02 -23.62 0.33
N LYS A 725 0.07 -22.30 0.09
CA LYS A 725 -0.55 -21.56 -1.02
C LYS A 725 -2.09 -21.53 -1.05
N ALA A 726 -2.79 -22.16 -0.09
CA ALA A 726 -4.24 -22.04 0.06
C ALA A 726 -4.62 -20.96 1.08
N THR A 727 -5.74 -20.27 0.84
CA THR A 727 -6.22 -19.14 1.68
C THR A 727 -7.44 -19.48 2.54
N THR A 728 -8.04 -20.67 2.42
CA THR A 728 -9.27 -21.02 3.16
C THR A 728 -9.34 -22.50 3.55
N ALA A 729 -10.14 -22.80 4.58
CA ALA A 729 -10.63 -24.15 4.88
C ALA A 729 -12.03 -24.11 5.50
N SER A 730 -12.83 -25.14 5.21
CA SER A 730 -14.19 -25.29 5.77
C SER A 730 -14.17 -26.26 6.95
N VAL A 731 -14.64 -25.80 8.11
CA VAL A 731 -14.85 -26.63 9.31
C VAL A 731 -16.34 -26.91 9.45
N THR A 732 -16.73 -28.17 9.25
CA THR A 732 -18.10 -28.64 9.42
C THR A 732 -18.35 -29.16 10.83
N VAL A 733 -19.51 -28.82 11.39
CA VAL A 733 -20.12 -29.45 12.57
C VAL A 733 -21.42 -30.12 12.12
N ASP A 734 -21.52 -31.44 12.36
CA ASP A 734 -22.68 -32.24 11.99
C ASP A 734 -23.84 -31.99 12.96
N VAL A 735 -24.84 -31.22 12.53
CA VAL A 735 -26.09 -30.92 13.23
C VAL A 735 -27.06 -32.09 13.07
N ARG A 736 -27.81 -32.44 14.12
CA ARG A 736 -28.62 -33.66 14.22
C ARG A 736 -30.10 -33.31 14.14
N GLY A 737 -30.68 -33.54 12.98
CA GLY A 737 -32.10 -33.31 12.77
C GLY A 737 -32.99 -34.21 13.64
N ASP A 738 -33.99 -33.63 14.28
CA ASP A 738 -34.76 -34.19 15.39
C ASP A 738 -36.29 -34.14 15.08
N GLY A 739 -37.18 -33.98 16.06
CA GLY A 739 -38.63 -33.94 15.92
C GLY A 739 -39.31 -33.02 16.94
N LEU A 740 -38.52 -32.22 17.67
CA LEU A 740 -38.93 -31.40 18.80
C LEU A 740 -38.99 -29.92 18.40
N VAL A 741 -39.89 -29.19 19.05
CA VAL A 741 -40.19 -27.80 18.70
C VAL A 741 -39.48 -26.88 19.69
N GLU A 742 -38.20 -26.66 19.39
CA GLU A 742 -37.24 -25.94 20.22
C GLU A 742 -37.14 -24.46 19.78
N LYS A 743 -36.02 -23.78 20.05
CA LYS A 743 -35.73 -22.41 19.58
C LYS A 743 -34.56 -22.41 18.61
N ASP A 744 -34.33 -21.29 17.92
CA ASP A 744 -33.03 -21.04 17.30
C ASP A 744 -31.92 -21.11 18.36
N GLU A 745 -30.88 -21.86 18.04
CA GLU A 745 -29.85 -22.34 18.95
C GLU A 745 -28.46 -21.91 18.48
N THR A 746 -27.47 -21.96 19.36
CA THR A 746 -26.09 -21.56 19.05
C THR A 746 -25.09 -22.63 19.41
N VAL A 747 -24.07 -22.80 18.57
CA VAL A 747 -22.87 -23.60 18.81
C VAL A 747 -21.67 -22.67 18.77
N GLN A 748 -20.76 -22.77 19.74
CA GLN A 748 -19.50 -22.03 19.71
C GLN A 748 -18.36 -22.94 19.27
N LEU A 749 -17.68 -22.54 18.19
CA LEU A 749 -16.44 -23.17 17.73
C LEU A 749 -15.25 -22.37 18.27
N VAL A 750 -14.46 -23.01 19.12
CA VAL A 750 -13.20 -22.49 19.66
C VAL A 750 -12.05 -23.01 18.79
N ILE A 751 -11.31 -22.09 18.18
CA ILE A 751 -10.03 -22.36 17.51
C ILE A 751 -8.91 -22.08 18.51
N SER A 752 -7.89 -22.94 18.54
CA SER A 752 -6.75 -22.87 19.46
C SER A 752 -5.54 -23.61 18.88
N ASN A 753 -4.37 -23.54 19.52
CA ASN A 753 -3.12 -24.20 19.07
C ASN A 753 -2.75 -23.85 17.62
N LEU A 754 -2.90 -22.57 17.24
CA LEU A 754 -2.60 -22.09 15.89
C LEU A 754 -1.09 -22.11 15.61
N GLN A 755 -0.72 -22.55 14.41
CA GLN A 755 0.64 -22.75 13.92
C GLN A 755 0.71 -22.30 12.45
N GLY A 756 1.72 -21.50 12.07
CA GLY A 756 1.89 -20.97 10.69
C GLY A 756 0.98 -19.78 10.33
N ALA A 757 0.17 -19.29 11.28
CA ALA A 757 -0.63 -18.08 11.19
C ALA A 757 -0.85 -17.50 12.59
N ARG A 758 -1.48 -16.33 12.70
CA ARG A 758 -1.84 -15.68 13.98
C ARG A 758 -3.28 -15.15 13.97
N LEU A 759 -3.83 -14.86 15.14
CA LEU A 759 -5.12 -14.16 15.27
C LEU A 759 -4.92 -12.64 15.26
N LEU A 760 -5.92 -11.91 14.74
CA LEU A 760 -5.83 -10.45 14.52
C LEU A 760 -5.61 -9.66 15.83
N ASP A 761 -6.11 -10.18 16.96
CA ASP A 761 -6.00 -9.60 18.30
C ASP A 761 -4.80 -10.15 19.11
N GLY A 762 -3.92 -10.92 18.47
CA GLY A 762 -2.78 -11.59 19.13
C GLY A 762 -3.17 -12.68 20.14
N SER A 763 -4.44 -13.06 20.23
CA SER A 763 -4.89 -14.08 21.19
C SER A 763 -4.43 -15.49 20.80
N SER A 764 -4.44 -16.40 21.78
CA SER A 764 -4.13 -17.82 21.57
C SER A 764 -5.36 -18.66 21.20
N SER A 765 -6.56 -18.07 21.17
CA SER A 765 -7.80 -18.76 20.82
C SER A 765 -8.94 -17.83 20.39
N LEU A 766 -9.56 -18.13 19.24
CA LEU A 766 -10.72 -17.42 18.70
C LEU A 766 -11.99 -18.25 18.95
N THR A 767 -13.05 -17.62 19.46
CA THR A 767 -14.37 -18.26 19.62
C THR A 767 -15.38 -17.65 18.66
N VAL A 768 -15.89 -18.44 17.72
CA VAL A 768 -16.92 -18.01 16.75
C VAL A 768 -18.22 -18.74 17.01
N THR A 769 -19.33 -18.00 17.00
CA THR A 769 -20.67 -18.57 17.21
C THR A 769 -21.33 -18.83 15.86
N GLY A 770 -21.74 -20.08 15.61
CA GLY A 770 -22.65 -20.44 14.53
C GLY A 770 -24.06 -20.72 15.07
N THR A 771 -25.07 -20.61 14.22
CA THR A 771 -26.49 -20.72 14.60
C THR A 771 -27.13 -21.95 13.96
N ILE A 772 -27.78 -22.77 14.79
CA ILE A 772 -28.72 -23.82 14.37
C ILE A 772 -30.12 -23.21 14.40
N LEU A 773 -30.90 -23.49 13.36
CA LEU A 773 -32.20 -22.88 13.12
C LEU A 773 -33.25 -23.99 13.11
N ASN A 774 -34.16 -23.94 14.07
CA ASN A 774 -35.22 -24.95 14.20
C ASN A 774 -36.22 -24.81 13.04
N ASP A 775 -36.30 -25.81 12.16
CA ASP A 775 -37.31 -25.91 11.09
C ASP A 775 -38.51 -26.80 11.44
N ASP A 776 -38.53 -27.37 12.66
CA ASP A 776 -39.56 -28.27 13.14
C ASP A 776 -40.82 -27.57 13.66
N LEU A 777 -41.96 -28.21 13.40
CA LEU A 777 -43.25 -27.54 13.42
C LEU A 777 -43.98 -27.68 14.76
N ALA A 778 -44.06 -26.55 15.48
CA ALA A 778 -45.20 -26.30 16.39
C ALA A 778 -46.49 -26.70 15.67
N THR A 779 -47.38 -27.44 16.35
CA THR A 779 -48.61 -27.98 15.75
C THR A 779 -49.66 -26.93 15.37
N ASN A 780 -49.27 -25.65 15.32
CA ASN A 780 -49.90 -24.62 14.51
C ASN A 780 -48.85 -23.53 14.16
N PRO A 781 -48.22 -23.53 12.97
CA PRO A 781 -47.25 -22.50 12.62
C PRO A 781 -47.91 -21.14 12.40
N VAL A 782 -47.47 -20.15 13.18
CA VAL A 782 -47.74 -18.73 12.93
C VAL A 782 -46.46 -18.11 12.38
N PHE A 783 -46.57 -17.36 11.28
CA PHE A 783 -45.43 -16.68 10.66
C PHE A 783 -44.70 -15.78 11.67
N SER A 784 -43.44 -16.13 11.97
CA SER A 784 -42.55 -15.34 12.84
C SER A 784 -41.73 -14.38 11.98
N LEU A 785 -42.21 -13.15 11.84
CA LEU A 785 -41.48 -12.04 11.20
C LEU A 785 -40.06 -11.88 11.79
N SER A 786 -39.92 -12.06 13.11
CA SER A 786 -38.64 -12.01 13.82
C SER A 786 -37.65 -13.08 13.34
N ALA A 787 -38.12 -14.31 13.10
CA ALA A 787 -37.27 -15.39 12.56
C ALA A 787 -36.96 -15.15 11.08
N TYR A 788 -37.96 -14.83 10.25
CA TYR A 788 -37.73 -14.54 8.83
C TYR A 788 -36.72 -13.40 8.61
N ARG A 789 -36.72 -12.39 9.48
CA ARG A 789 -35.74 -11.30 9.47
C ARG A 789 -34.33 -11.75 9.88
N ALA A 790 -34.20 -12.63 10.89
CA ALA A 790 -32.91 -13.15 11.33
C ALA A 790 -32.28 -14.11 10.30
N LEU A 791 -33.11 -14.88 9.60
CA LEU A 791 -32.72 -15.82 8.55
C LEU A 791 -32.23 -15.15 7.26
N ASN A 792 -32.54 -13.87 7.03
CA ASN A 792 -32.36 -13.19 5.75
C ASN A 792 -31.78 -11.76 5.91
N PRO A 793 -30.48 -11.64 6.25
CA PRO A 793 -29.85 -10.34 6.56
C PRO A 793 -29.82 -9.37 5.36
N ASP A 794 -29.77 -9.90 4.14
CA ASP A 794 -29.87 -9.16 2.89
C ASP A 794 -31.18 -8.36 2.79
N LEU A 795 -32.28 -8.93 3.25
CA LEU A 795 -33.58 -8.26 3.28
C LEU A 795 -33.66 -7.19 4.40
N VAL A 796 -32.80 -7.28 5.42
CA VAL A 796 -32.65 -6.24 6.44
C VAL A 796 -31.87 -5.05 5.89
N ALA A 797 -30.86 -5.28 5.05
CA ALA A 797 -30.16 -4.20 4.35
C ALA A 797 -31.09 -3.46 3.37
N VAL A 798 -31.96 -4.18 2.65
CA VAL A 798 -32.86 -3.58 1.64
C VAL A 798 -34.15 -2.97 2.23
N PHE A 799 -34.72 -3.53 3.30
CA PHE A 799 -36.00 -3.09 3.88
C PHE A 799 -35.93 -2.57 5.34
N GLY A 800 -34.76 -2.63 5.97
CA GLY A 800 -34.56 -2.24 7.36
C GLY A 800 -35.44 -3.03 8.33
N ASN A 801 -35.91 -2.34 9.38
CA ASN A 801 -36.85 -2.92 10.36
C ASN A 801 -38.33 -2.87 9.91
N ASN A 802 -38.62 -2.66 8.62
CA ASN A 802 -40.01 -2.54 8.15
C ASN A 802 -40.73 -3.90 8.09
N ALA A 803 -41.52 -4.15 9.14
CA ALA A 803 -42.32 -5.34 9.34
C ALA A 803 -43.22 -5.74 8.15
N VAL A 804 -43.79 -4.75 7.44
CA VAL A 804 -44.74 -5.01 6.35
C VAL A 804 -44.00 -5.47 5.10
N SER A 805 -42.92 -4.77 4.71
CA SER A 805 -42.13 -5.11 3.52
C SER A 805 -41.46 -6.48 3.64
N LEU A 806 -40.88 -6.80 4.81
CA LEU A 806 -40.29 -8.12 5.08
C LEU A 806 -41.34 -9.25 4.99
N THR A 807 -42.56 -9.01 5.49
CA THR A 807 -43.67 -9.97 5.35
C THR A 807 -44.09 -10.13 3.88
N TRP A 808 -44.16 -9.03 3.13
CA TRP A 808 -44.56 -9.04 1.72
C TRP A 808 -43.53 -9.70 0.82
N HIS A 809 -42.23 -9.51 1.10
CA HIS A 809 -41.14 -10.22 0.44
C HIS A 809 -41.24 -11.73 0.67
N TYR A 810 -41.41 -12.17 1.93
CA TYR A 810 -41.55 -13.59 2.23
C TYR A 810 -42.70 -14.25 1.43
N VAL A 811 -43.87 -13.60 1.44
CA VAL A 811 -45.09 -14.14 0.83
C VAL A 811 -44.99 -14.28 -0.69
N ASN A 812 -44.34 -13.34 -1.38
CA ASN A 812 -44.32 -13.31 -2.86
C ASN A 812 -43.05 -13.90 -3.48
N TYR A 813 -41.88 -13.74 -2.84
CA TYR A 813 -40.58 -14.11 -3.41
C TYR A 813 -39.83 -15.09 -2.50
N GLY A 814 -39.70 -14.79 -1.21
CA GLY A 814 -38.86 -15.56 -0.29
C GLY A 814 -39.21 -17.05 -0.21
N LYS A 815 -40.50 -17.40 -0.21
CA LYS A 815 -40.94 -18.80 -0.21
C LYS A 815 -40.62 -19.55 -1.52
N ALA A 816 -40.47 -18.84 -2.64
CA ALA A 816 -40.07 -19.40 -3.94
C ALA A 816 -38.54 -19.49 -4.10
N GLU A 817 -37.80 -18.55 -3.49
CA GLU A 817 -36.34 -18.57 -3.35
C GLU A 817 -35.82 -19.66 -2.40
N GLY A 818 -36.72 -20.41 -1.74
CA GLY A 818 -36.37 -21.46 -0.79
C GLY A 818 -36.10 -20.98 0.65
N ARG A 819 -36.34 -19.71 0.96
CA ARG A 819 -36.24 -19.17 2.33
C ARG A 819 -37.41 -19.70 3.17
N VAL A 820 -37.11 -20.36 4.28
CA VAL A 820 -38.10 -21.14 5.04
C VAL A 820 -39.12 -20.27 5.78
N ALA A 821 -40.39 -20.51 5.50
CA ALA A 821 -41.49 -20.53 6.47
C ALA A 821 -42.69 -21.31 5.87
N THR A 822 -43.84 -21.31 6.55
CA THR A 822 -44.67 -22.53 6.69
C THR A 822 -46.17 -22.30 6.39
N GLY A 823 -46.81 -23.09 5.49
CA GLY A 823 -48.27 -23.04 5.22
C GLY A 823 -48.75 -23.61 3.85
N PHE A 824 -50.06 -23.94 3.73
CA PHE A 824 -50.77 -24.63 2.62
C PHE A 824 -51.73 -23.69 1.82
N ASP A 825 -52.19 -24.09 0.62
CA ASP A 825 -53.25 -23.44 -0.18
C ASP A 825 -54.43 -24.39 -0.44
N THR A 826 -55.66 -23.87 -0.34
CA THR A 826 -56.91 -24.62 -0.49
C THR A 826 -57.67 -24.35 -1.79
N GLN A 827 -57.40 -23.23 -2.47
CA GLN A 827 -58.20 -22.81 -3.62
C GLN A 827 -57.87 -23.64 -4.86
N THR A 828 -56.57 -23.91 -5.09
CA THR A 828 -56.10 -24.80 -6.16
C THR A 828 -56.68 -26.22 -6.05
N TYR A 829 -56.76 -26.76 -4.83
CA TYR A 829 -57.27 -28.11 -4.62
C TYR A 829 -58.76 -28.28 -4.96
N ALA A 830 -59.58 -27.26 -4.67
CA ALA A 830 -61.00 -27.28 -4.98
C ALA A 830 -61.28 -27.18 -6.49
N ALA A 831 -60.48 -26.39 -7.22
CA ALA A 831 -60.69 -26.10 -8.64
C ALA A 831 -60.65 -27.35 -9.54
N LEU A 832 -59.81 -28.34 -9.21
CA LEU A 832 -59.68 -29.58 -10.00
C LEU A 832 -60.64 -30.70 -9.58
N ASN A 833 -61.45 -30.49 -8.53
CA ASN A 833 -62.27 -31.53 -7.91
C ASN A 833 -63.71 -31.00 -7.69
N PRO A 834 -64.51 -30.88 -8.77
CA PRO A 834 -65.70 -30.00 -8.78
C PRO A 834 -66.83 -30.40 -7.83
N ASP A 835 -66.93 -31.69 -7.48
CA ASP A 835 -67.88 -32.20 -6.49
C ASP A 835 -67.50 -31.80 -5.06
N LEU A 836 -66.21 -31.65 -4.77
CA LEU A 836 -65.71 -31.19 -3.47
C LEU A 836 -65.94 -29.70 -3.27
N PHE A 837 -65.70 -28.89 -4.31
CA PHE A 837 -66.14 -27.49 -4.33
C PHE A 837 -67.65 -27.37 -4.13
N SER A 838 -68.44 -28.28 -4.73
CA SER A 838 -69.90 -28.30 -4.58
C SER A 838 -70.37 -28.73 -3.17
N ALA A 839 -69.58 -29.57 -2.47
CA ALA A 839 -69.91 -30.09 -1.15
C ALA A 839 -69.44 -29.18 0.02
N PHE A 840 -68.32 -28.48 -0.15
CA PHE A 840 -67.66 -27.71 0.92
C PHE A 840 -67.46 -26.22 0.59
N GLY A 841 -67.67 -25.79 -0.66
CA GLY A 841 -67.29 -24.46 -1.13
C GLY A 841 -65.79 -24.21 -1.01
N LEU A 842 -65.37 -22.94 -0.93
CA LEU A 842 -64.01 -22.54 -0.54
C LEU A 842 -63.82 -22.54 0.99
N ASN A 843 -64.42 -23.50 1.71
CA ASN A 843 -64.16 -23.66 3.13
C ASN A 843 -62.79 -24.31 3.33
N GLU A 844 -61.77 -23.45 3.44
CA GLU A 844 -60.35 -23.74 3.72
C GLU A 844 -60.15 -24.98 4.61
N ALA A 845 -60.71 -24.96 5.82
CA ALA A 845 -60.55 -26.03 6.80
C ALA A 845 -61.22 -27.34 6.34
N ALA A 846 -62.40 -27.29 5.73
CA ALA A 846 -63.10 -28.47 5.23
C ALA A 846 -62.41 -29.07 3.99
N LEU A 847 -61.95 -28.25 3.05
CA LEU A 847 -61.18 -28.66 1.87
C LEU A 847 -59.85 -29.30 2.26
N THR A 848 -59.10 -28.67 3.18
CA THR A 848 -57.84 -29.21 3.72
C THR A 848 -58.08 -30.58 4.37
N ASN A 849 -59.08 -30.68 5.25
CA ASN A 849 -59.41 -31.93 5.94
C ASN A 849 -59.89 -33.00 4.93
N HIS A 850 -60.66 -32.63 3.90
CA HIS A 850 -61.04 -33.56 2.84
C HIS A 850 -59.83 -34.06 2.03
N TYR A 851 -58.93 -33.18 1.61
CA TYR A 851 -57.73 -33.55 0.85
C TYR A 851 -56.87 -34.57 1.61
N LEU A 852 -56.55 -34.23 2.87
CA LEU A 852 -55.70 -35.03 3.75
C LEU A 852 -56.32 -36.39 4.11
N ARG A 853 -57.66 -36.47 4.18
CA ARG A 853 -58.38 -37.64 4.72
C ARG A 853 -58.99 -38.56 3.67
N PHE A 854 -59.39 -38.03 2.52
CA PHE A 854 -60.09 -38.77 1.46
C PHE A 854 -59.52 -38.45 0.06
N GLY A 855 -59.32 -37.18 -0.27
CA GLY A 855 -58.92 -36.74 -1.62
C GLY A 855 -57.63 -37.38 -2.14
N LYS A 856 -56.62 -37.54 -1.27
CA LYS A 856 -55.36 -38.20 -1.61
C LYS A 856 -55.50 -39.72 -1.84
N ALA A 857 -56.56 -40.35 -1.34
CA ALA A 857 -56.91 -41.75 -1.60
C ALA A 857 -57.88 -41.92 -2.78
N GLU A 858 -58.66 -40.89 -3.11
CA GLU A 858 -59.58 -40.85 -4.26
C GLU A 858 -58.90 -40.53 -5.61
N GLY A 859 -57.57 -40.36 -5.64
CA GLY A 859 -56.79 -40.15 -6.86
C GLY A 859 -56.95 -38.76 -7.48
N ARG A 860 -57.23 -37.75 -6.66
CA ARG A 860 -57.68 -36.41 -7.08
C ARG A 860 -56.53 -35.39 -7.14
N ALA A 861 -56.35 -34.75 -8.30
CA ALA A 861 -55.09 -34.12 -8.72
C ALA A 861 -55.10 -32.57 -8.70
N THR A 862 -53.95 -31.96 -9.04
CA THR A 862 -53.70 -30.50 -9.14
C THR A 862 -52.87 -30.18 -10.40
N SER A 863 -53.18 -29.08 -11.10
CA SER A 863 -52.58 -28.75 -12.42
C SER A 863 -51.25 -27.98 -12.33
N GLY A 864 -50.30 -28.16 -13.26
CA GLY A 864 -50.38 -28.98 -14.47
C GLY A 864 -49.03 -29.38 -15.05
N PHE A 865 -49.08 -30.30 -16.01
CA PHE A 865 -47.95 -30.94 -16.69
C PHE A 865 -48.23 -30.90 -18.20
N ASP A 866 -47.26 -30.43 -19.00
CA ASP A 866 -47.36 -30.45 -20.46
C ASP A 866 -46.81 -31.77 -21.01
N VAL A 867 -47.66 -32.48 -21.76
CA VAL A 867 -47.39 -33.81 -22.31
C VAL A 867 -46.88 -33.78 -23.75
N ASP A 868 -47.24 -32.74 -24.50
CA ASP A 868 -46.85 -32.57 -25.90
C ASP A 868 -45.44 -31.98 -26.00
N ALA A 869 -45.11 -31.01 -25.14
CA ALA A 869 -43.74 -30.53 -24.96
C ALA A 869 -42.80 -31.65 -24.49
N TYR A 870 -43.28 -32.52 -23.58
CA TYR A 870 -42.52 -33.70 -23.13
C TYR A 870 -42.26 -34.70 -24.28
N ALA A 871 -43.23 -34.92 -25.17
CA ALA A 871 -43.04 -35.77 -26.36
C ALA A 871 -42.09 -35.12 -27.38
N ALA A 872 -42.18 -33.81 -27.60
CA ALA A 872 -41.31 -33.06 -28.50
C ALA A 872 -39.84 -33.05 -28.04
N LEU A 873 -39.59 -32.93 -26.73
CA LEU A 873 -38.27 -33.05 -26.11
C LEU A 873 -37.71 -34.48 -26.11
N ASN A 874 -38.53 -35.50 -26.39
CA ASN A 874 -38.15 -36.91 -26.30
C ASN A 874 -38.62 -37.71 -27.54
N PRO A 875 -37.91 -37.58 -28.69
CA PRO A 875 -38.35 -38.15 -29.96
C PRO A 875 -38.52 -39.67 -29.97
N ASP A 876 -37.80 -40.38 -29.11
CA ASP A 876 -37.95 -41.82 -28.90
C ASP A 876 -39.29 -42.19 -28.24
N LEU A 877 -39.76 -41.39 -27.28
CA LEU A 877 -41.07 -41.56 -26.65
C LEU A 877 -42.21 -41.21 -27.61
N PHE A 878 -42.05 -40.18 -28.44
CA PHE A 878 -42.98 -39.87 -29.52
C PHE A 878 -43.05 -41.01 -30.55
N ASN A 879 -41.92 -41.62 -30.91
CA ASN A 879 -41.91 -42.80 -31.80
C ASN A 879 -42.47 -44.08 -31.14
N ALA A 880 -42.37 -44.23 -29.81
CA ALA A 880 -42.84 -45.42 -29.09
C ALA A 880 -44.32 -45.36 -28.68
N PHE A 881 -44.84 -44.17 -28.35
CA PHE A 881 -46.19 -43.96 -27.82
C PHE A 881 -47.08 -43.04 -28.68
N GLY A 882 -46.53 -42.37 -29.70
CA GLY A 882 -47.26 -41.42 -30.53
C GLY A 882 -47.86 -40.30 -29.69
N THR A 883 -49.12 -39.95 -30.00
CA THR A 883 -49.93 -38.99 -29.22
C THR A 883 -50.80 -39.70 -28.17
N ASP A 884 -50.34 -40.80 -27.54
CA ASP A 884 -51.01 -41.34 -26.34
C ASP A 884 -50.53 -40.56 -25.10
N HIS A 885 -51.25 -39.49 -24.79
CA HIS A 885 -50.90 -38.58 -23.70
C HIS A 885 -50.97 -39.30 -22.34
N ALA A 886 -51.85 -40.30 -22.19
CA ALA A 886 -51.94 -41.08 -20.97
C ALA A 886 -50.76 -42.05 -20.82
N ALA A 887 -50.22 -42.61 -21.91
CA ALA A 887 -48.96 -43.35 -21.91
C ALA A 887 -47.76 -42.44 -21.59
N LEU A 888 -47.66 -41.27 -22.22
CA LEU A 888 -46.58 -40.30 -22.02
C LEU A 888 -46.53 -39.76 -20.57
N ILE A 889 -47.68 -39.37 -19.99
CA ILE A 889 -47.78 -38.96 -18.58
C ILE A 889 -47.30 -40.09 -17.64
N ARG A 890 -47.76 -41.33 -17.88
CA ARG A 890 -47.30 -42.50 -17.09
C ARG A 890 -45.82 -42.79 -17.31
N HIS A 891 -45.28 -42.56 -18.51
CA HIS A 891 -43.85 -42.71 -18.77
C HIS A 891 -43.05 -41.72 -17.93
N TYR A 892 -43.40 -40.43 -17.95
CA TYR A 892 -42.71 -39.41 -17.16
C TYR A 892 -42.70 -39.72 -15.66
N ILE A 893 -43.87 -40.03 -15.10
CA ILE A 893 -44.06 -40.28 -13.66
C ILE A 893 -43.30 -41.52 -13.18
N ASN A 894 -43.22 -42.58 -14.00
CA ASN A 894 -42.67 -43.87 -13.58
C ASN A 894 -41.20 -44.11 -13.99
N SER A 895 -40.80 -43.60 -15.17
CA SER A 895 -39.50 -43.92 -15.79
C SER A 895 -38.74 -42.66 -16.25
N GLY A 896 -39.41 -41.73 -16.93
CA GLY A 896 -38.78 -40.58 -17.59
C GLY A 896 -38.00 -39.67 -16.64
N LYS A 897 -38.45 -39.52 -15.38
CA LYS A 897 -37.71 -38.78 -14.36
C LYS A 897 -36.44 -39.51 -13.88
N THR A 898 -36.45 -40.84 -13.89
CA THR A 898 -35.30 -41.71 -13.61
C THR A 898 -34.31 -41.76 -14.78
N GLU A 899 -34.83 -41.58 -16.01
CA GLU A 899 -34.07 -41.43 -17.26
C GLU A 899 -33.57 -39.99 -17.48
N GLY A 900 -33.80 -39.06 -16.55
CA GLY A 900 -33.26 -37.70 -16.60
C GLY A 900 -33.98 -36.72 -17.55
N ARG A 901 -35.20 -37.03 -17.98
CA ARG A 901 -35.96 -36.25 -18.99
C ARG A 901 -36.70 -35.07 -18.34
N THR A 902 -36.62 -33.88 -18.95
CA THR A 902 -37.19 -32.62 -18.44
C THR A 902 -38.44 -32.17 -19.21
N ILE A 903 -39.15 -31.17 -18.67
CA ILE A 903 -40.47 -30.69 -19.15
C ILE A 903 -40.60 -29.17 -19.24
N ILE A 904 -39.54 -28.53 -19.74
CA ILE A 904 -39.48 -27.25 -20.46
C ILE A 904 -38.13 -27.22 -21.21
N GLY A 905 -37.98 -26.52 -22.33
CA GLY A 905 -38.93 -25.73 -23.13
C GLY A 905 -38.22 -25.17 -24.38
N PHE A 906 -38.92 -24.57 -25.34
CA PHE A 906 -38.27 -24.02 -26.54
C PHE A 906 -39.05 -22.86 -27.19
N ASP A 907 -38.34 -21.75 -27.45
CA ASP A 907 -38.81 -20.58 -28.19
C ASP A 907 -38.16 -20.57 -29.59
N VAL A 908 -39.00 -20.53 -30.61
CA VAL A 908 -38.62 -20.58 -32.02
C VAL A 908 -38.27 -19.20 -32.57
N GLU A 909 -38.96 -18.16 -32.10
CA GLU A 909 -38.86 -16.80 -32.64
C GLU A 909 -37.59 -16.13 -32.11
N ALA A 910 -37.29 -16.27 -30.82
CA ALA A 910 -36.00 -15.89 -30.26
C ALA A 910 -34.84 -16.67 -30.91
N TYR A 911 -34.99 -17.98 -31.12
CA TYR A 911 -33.97 -18.79 -31.77
C TYR A 911 -33.74 -18.38 -33.24
N ALA A 912 -34.78 -18.03 -33.98
CA ALA A 912 -34.66 -17.48 -35.34
C ALA A 912 -34.00 -16.09 -35.33
N ALA A 913 -34.46 -15.20 -34.44
CA ALA A 913 -33.98 -13.82 -34.36
C ALA A 913 -32.48 -13.73 -34.08
N LEU A 914 -31.98 -14.56 -33.16
CA LEU A 914 -30.57 -14.64 -32.78
C LEU A 914 -29.67 -15.31 -33.84
N ASN A 915 -30.24 -15.96 -34.88
CA ASN A 915 -29.51 -16.77 -35.87
C ASN A 915 -29.92 -16.42 -37.33
N PRO A 916 -29.34 -15.36 -37.93
CA PRO A 916 -29.78 -14.82 -39.23
C PRO A 916 -29.68 -15.79 -40.41
N ASP A 917 -28.70 -16.69 -40.38
CA ASP A 917 -28.46 -17.72 -41.39
C ASP A 917 -29.55 -18.80 -41.38
N LEU A 918 -29.99 -19.21 -40.19
CA LEU A 918 -31.07 -20.19 -40.02
C LEU A 918 -32.42 -19.58 -40.39
N TYR A 919 -32.63 -18.31 -40.04
CA TYR A 919 -33.82 -17.58 -40.48
C TYR A 919 -33.85 -17.39 -42.00
N ARG A 920 -32.70 -17.18 -42.68
CA ARG A 920 -32.63 -17.24 -44.16
C ARG A 920 -32.88 -18.63 -44.74
N ALA A 921 -32.40 -19.68 -44.08
CA ALA A 921 -32.52 -21.06 -44.59
C ALA A 921 -33.93 -21.63 -44.42
N PHE A 922 -34.66 -21.24 -43.36
CA PHE A 922 -35.92 -21.88 -42.96
C PHE A 922 -37.09 -20.90 -42.76
N GLY A 923 -36.86 -19.59 -42.62
CA GLY A 923 -37.88 -18.64 -42.13
C GLY A 923 -38.31 -18.95 -40.70
N LEU A 924 -39.50 -18.47 -40.27
CA LEU A 924 -40.15 -18.96 -39.03
C LEU A 924 -40.79 -20.36 -39.22
N ASN A 925 -40.14 -21.27 -39.96
CA ASN A 925 -40.63 -22.64 -40.08
C ASN A 925 -40.31 -23.40 -38.79
N GLU A 926 -41.23 -23.30 -37.84
CA GLU A 926 -41.16 -23.84 -36.49
C GLU A 926 -40.57 -25.26 -36.44
N ALA A 927 -41.15 -26.19 -37.19
CA ALA A 927 -40.68 -27.57 -37.23
C ALA A 927 -39.29 -27.73 -37.88
N ALA A 928 -38.87 -26.86 -38.79
CA ALA A 928 -37.52 -26.87 -39.35
C ALA A 928 -36.49 -26.25 -38.39
N LEU A 929 -36.84 -25.15 -37.70
CA LEU A 929 -36.00 -24.51 -36.69
C LEU A 929 -35.85 -25.36 -35.42
N ILE A 930 -36.91 -26.00 -34.93
CA ILE A 930 -36.87 -26.99 -33.84
C ILE A 930 -35.94 -28.14 -34.25
N ARG A 931 -36.14 -28.76 -35.42
CA ARG A 931 -35.25 -29.82 -35.89
C ARG A 931 -33.82 -29.33 -36.11
N HIS A 932 -33.61 -28.09 -36.55
CA HIS A 932 -32.25 -27.54 -36.64
C HIS A 932 -31.62 -27.41 -35.26
N TYR A 933 -32.30 -26.79 -34.29
CA TYR A 933 -31.80 -26.63 -32.92
C TYR A 933 -31.49 -27.98 -32.26
N VAL A 934 -32.42 -28.93 -32.36
CA VAL A 934 -32.31 -30.28 -31.80
C VAL A 934 -31.19 -31.10 -32.46
N ASN A 935 -31.00 -31.00 -33.78
CA ASN A 935 -30.03 -31.83 -34.50
C ASN A 935 -28.64 -31.20 -34.63
N PHE A 936 -28.53 -29.87 -34.63
CA PHE A 936 -27.31 -29.12 -34.97
C PHE A 936 -27.09 -27.88 -34.08
N GLY A 937 -28.10 -27.03 -33.95
CA GLY A 937 -27.96 -25.67 -33.42
C GLY A 937 -27.49 -25.58 -31.96
N LYS A 938 -27.90 -26.53 -31.11
CA LYS A 938 -27.42 -26.60 -29.72
C LYS A 938 -25.92 -26.97 -29.62
N ALA A 939 -25.37 -27.67 -30.63
CA ALA A 939 -23.94 -27.97 -30.72
C ALA A 939 -23.13 -26.81 -31.33
N GLU A 940 -23.76 -25.98 -32.18
CA GLU A 940 -23.17 -24.77 -32.77
C GLU A 940 -23.16 -23.56 -31.80
N GLY A 941 -23.42 -23.76 -30.50
CA GLY A 941 -23.36 -22.72 -29.47
C GLY A 941 -24.49 -21.68 -29.52
N ARG A 942 -25.56 -21.94 -30.28
CA ARG A 942 -26.62 -20.95 -30.59
C ARG A 942 -27.64 -20.83 -29.45
N GLN A 943 -27.85 -19.61 -28.96
CA GLN A 943 -28.79 -19.29 -27.88
C GLN A 943 -30.26 -19.27 -28.33
N THR A 944 -31.18 -19.49 -27.37
CA THR A 944 -32.62 -19.69 -27.60
C THR A 944 -33.54 -18.73 -26.83
N THR A 945 -32.99 -17.71 -26.17
CA THR A 945 -33.73 -16.82 -25.27
C THR A 945 -33.30 -15.38 -25.47
N GLY A 946 -34.25 -14.49 -25.81
CA GLY A 946 -34.00 -13.05 -25.86
C GLY A 946 -34.09 -12.42 -27.26
N PHE A 947 -35.28 -12.39 -27.84
CA PHE A 947 -35.71 -11.32 -28.73
C PHE A 947 -37.23 -11.15 -28.61
N ASP A 948 -37.68 -9.96 -28.20
CA ASP A 948 -39.09 -9.59 -28.28
C ASP A 948 -39.25 -8.50 -29.33
N ALA A 949 -40.03 -8.79 -30.37
CA ALA A 949 -40.29 -7.84 -31.45
C ALA A 949 -41.07 -6.60 -30.95
N GLU A 950 -41.99 -6.76 -29.99
CA GLU A 950 -42.80 -5.67 -29.48
C GLU A 950 -41.94 -4.71 -28.64
N SER A 951 -41.18 -5.21 -27.67
CA SER A 951 -40.19 -4.42 -26.92
C SER A 951 -39.11 -3.82 -27.82
N TYR A 952 -38.59 -4.56 -28.80
CA TYR A 952 -37.58 -4.04 -29.72
C TYR A 952 -38.11 -2.88 -30.58
N ALA A 953 -39.37 -2.94 -31.01
CA ALA A 953 -40.02 -1.83 -31.71
C ALA A 953 -40.30 -0.64 -30.78
N VAL A 954 -40.80 -0.87 -29.55
CA VAL A 954 -41.07 0.19 -28.57
C VAL A 954 -39.77 0.91 -28.14
N LEU A 955 -38.66 0.18 -28.02
CA LEU A 955 -37.32 0.72 -27.77
C LEU A 955 -36.75 1.55 -28.93
N ASN A 956 -37.26 1.34 -30.14
CA ASN A 956 -36.77 1.95 -31.37
C ASN A 956 -37.95 2.58 -32.13
N PRO A 957 -38.46 3.74 -31.68
CA PRO A 957 -39.71 4.32 -32.20
C PRO A 957 -39.64 4.66 -33.70
N ASP A 958 -38.43 4.88 -34.24
CA ASP A 958 -38.17 4.99 -35.67
C ASP A 958 -38.57 3.71 -36.41
N LEU A 959 -38.14 2.54 -35.91
CA LEU A 959 -38.45 1.23 -36.48
C LEU A 959 -39.93 0.88 -36.32
N LEU A 960 -40.54 1.17 -35.16
CA LEU A 960 -41.98 1.03 -34.96
C LEU A 960 -42.80 1.90 -35.91
N SER A 961 -42.33 3.10 -36.26
CA SER A 961 -43.01 3.99 -37.21
C SER A 961 -42.90 3.52 -38.67
N VAL A 962 -41.87 2.75 -39.02
CA VAL A 962 -41.58 2.28 -40.39
C VAL A 962 -42.12 0.86 -40.65
N PHE A 963 -42.02 -0.04 -39.67
CA PHE A 963 -42.40 -1.45 -39.81
C PHE A 963 -43.64 -1.84 -39.01
N GLY A 964 -44.11 -0.99 -38.08
CA GLY A 964 -45.15 -1.37 -37.13
C GLY A 964 -44.70 -2.52 -36.24
N LEU A 965 -45.63 -3.42 -35.90
CA LEU A 965 -45.35 -4.70 -35.24
C LEU A 965 -45.28 -5.86 -36.26
N ASP A 966 -44.68 -5.65 -37.43
CA ASP A 966 -44.31 -6.76 -38.32
C ASP A 966 -43.07 -7.46 -37.73
N HIS A 967 -43.30 -8.54 -36.98
CA HIS A 967 -42.23 -9.29 -36.31
C HIS A 967 -41.17 -9.78 -37.30
N ALA A 968 -41.55 -10.16 -38.54
CA ALA A 968 -40.60 -10.61 -39.55
C ALA A 968 -39.74 -9.45 -40.06
N ALA A 969 -40.30 -8.25 -40.25
CA ALA A 969 -39.54 -7.07 -40.63
C ALA A 969 -38.62 -6.58 -39.50
N LEU A 970 -39.11 -6.57 -38.25
CA LEU A 970 -38.35 -6.17 -37.06
C LEU A 970 -37.19 -7.11 -36.76
N ILE A 971 -37.41 -8.44 -36.87
CA ILE A 971 -36.35 -9.46 -36.77
C ILE A 971 -35.31 -9.23 -37.87
N ASN A 972 -35.72 -9.06 -39.14
CA ASN A 972 -34.78 -8.73 -40.22
C ASN A 972 -33.97 -7.46 -39.90
N HIS A 973 -34.60 -6.38 -39.42
CA HIS A 973 -33.88 -5.16 -39.07
C HIS A 973 -32.82 -5.42 -37.99
N TYR A 974 -33.19 -6.09 -36.89
CA TYR A 974 -32.25 -6.38 -35.82
C TYR A 974 -31.05 -7.21 -36.31
N GLN A 975 -31.31 -8.21 -37.17
CA GLN A 975 -30.29 -9.10 -37.73
C GLN A 975 -29.28 -8.40 -38.66
N TYR A 976 -29.73 -7.51 -39.55
CA TYR A 976 -28.86 -6.92 -40.60
C TYR A 976 -28.36 -5.51 -40.30
N ALA A 977 -28.97 -4.80 -39.36
CA ALA A 977 -28.60 -3.44 -38.99
C ALA A 977 -28.58 -3.23 -37.47
N GLY A 978 -29.68 -3.53 -36.77
CA GLY A 978 -29.88 -3.14 -35.37
C GLY A 978 -28.81 -3.61 -34.38
N ARG A 979 -28.32 -4.86 -34.52
CA ARG A 979 -27.22 -5.36 -33.68
C ARG A 979 -25.87 -4.66 -33.95
N ALA A 980 -25.62 -4.22 -35.19
CA ALA A 980 -24.42 -3.43 -35.54
C ALA A 980 -24.56 -1.96 -35.15
N GLU A 981 -25.78 -1.43 -35.12
CA GLU A 981 -26.15 -0.11 -34.58
C GLU A 981 -26.19 -0.09 -33.03
N GLY A 982 -25.86 -1.20 -32.36
CA GLY A 982 -25.83 -1.29 -30.89
C GLY A 982 -27.20 -1.30 -30.20
N ARG A 983 -28.30 -1.42 -30.96
CA ARG A 983 -29.67 -1.37 -30.41
C ARG A 983 -29.94 -2.62 -29.56
N ALA A 984 -30.43 -2.41 -28.33
CA ALA A 984 -30.75 -3.50 -27.42
C ALA A 984 -32.00 -4.27 -27.87
N ALA A 985 -31.96 -5.61 -27.74
CA ALA A 985 -33.06 -6.52 -28.10
C ALA A 985 -34.13 -6.68 -27.00
N TYR A 986 -33.91 -6.09 -25.82
CA TYR A 986 -34.69 -6.31 -24.61
C TYR A 986 -34.43 -5.20 -23.57
N LEU A 987 -35.34 -5.01 -22.61
CA LEU A 987 -35.21 -4.10 -21.46
C LEU A 987 -35.06 -4.87 -20.14
N PRO A 988 -33.95 -4.69 -19.40
CA PRO A 988 -33.89 -5.07 -17.98
C PRO A 988 -34.92 -4.29 -17.16
N ALA A 989 -35.52 -4.93 -16.15
CA ALA A 989 -36.70 -4.38 -15.45
C ALA A 989 -36.41 -3.20 -14.49
N ASP A 990 -35.15 -2.98 -14.09
CA ASP A 990 -34.78 -2.09 -12.98
C ASP A 990 -34.41 -0.65 -13.40
N SER A 991 -34.96 -0.14 -14.52
CA SER A 991 -34.74 1.24 -14.98
C SER A 991 -35.87 2.20 -14.59
N GLY A 992 -35.91 2.66 -13.34
CA GLY A 992 -36.78 3.76 -12.93
C GLY A 992 -36.59 4.22 -11.49
N GLY A 993 -36.35 5.51 -11.18
CA GLY A 993 -36.20 6.69 -12.05
C GLY A 993 -36.51 7.98 -11.27
N LEU A 994 -36.54 9.14 -11.94
CA LEU A 994 -37.36 10.37 -11.69
C LEU A 994 -36.68 11.64 -12.24
N GLY A 995 -37.46 12.68 -12.58
CA GLY A 995 -36.96 13.99 -13.05
C GLY A 995 -37.68 14.56 -14.28
N LEU A 996 -39.02 14.52 -14.36
CA LEU A 996 -39.89 15.60 -13.91
C LEU A 996 -39.70 16.95 -14.67
N LEU A 997 -40.59 17.23 -15.64
CA LEU A 997 -41.38 18.46 -15.63
C LEU A 997 -42.65 18.28 -16.49
N ALA A 998 -43.75 18.93 -16.11
CA ALA A 998 -45.03 18.81 -16.79
C ALA A 998 -45.43 20.10 -17.51
N MET A 999 -45.80 20.00 -18.78
CA MET A 999 -46.65 20.97 -19.48
C MET A 999 -47.61 20.21 -20.39
N GLY A 1000 -48.88 20.63 -20.40
CA GLY A 1000 -49.90 20.11 -21.31
C GLY A 1000 -50.53 21.23 -22.13
N SER A 1001 -51.29 20.83 -23.15
CA SER A 1001 -52.03 21.66 -24.12
C SER A 1001 -51.24 22.50 -25.13
N ASP A 1002 -51.68 22.34 -26.38
CA ASP A 1002 -51.70 23.31 -27.49
C ASP A 1002 -50.43 23.74 -28.26
N MET A 1003 -49.96 22.78 -29.07
CA MET A 1003 -49.80 22.94 -30.54
C MET A 1003 -48.57 23.76 -31.06
N PRO A 1004 -48.33 23.95 -32.38
CA PRO A 1004 -47.06 23.47 -32.97
C PRO A 1004 -46.22 24.56 -33.68
N GLY A 1005 -44.96 24.25 -33.99
CA GLY A 1005 -44.16 25.02 -34.96
C GLY A 1005 -42.66 24.71 -34.99
N ASP A 1006 -42.22 24.08 -36.08
CA ASP A 1006 -41.00 24.26 -36.88
C ASP A 1006 -39.59 24.56 -36.29
N ALA A 1007 -38.59 23.99 -36.98
CA ALA A 1007 -37.15 24.31 -37.01
C ALA A 1007 -36.30 23.93 -35.78
N LEU A 1008 -35.27 23.07 -35.91
CA LEU A 1008 -33.96 23.32 -36.54
C LEU A 1008 -33.19 24.50 -35.92
N ILE A 1009 -32.09 24.21 -35.23
CA ILE A 1009 -30.78 23.91 -35.85
C ILE A 1009 -30.11 22.78 -35.05
#